data_AF-H6N8W5-F1
#
_entry.id   AF-H6N8W5-F1
#
_cell.length_a   1.000
_cell.length_b   1.000
_cell.length_c   1.000
_cell.angle_alpha   90.00
_cell.angle_beta   90.00
_cell.angle_gamma   90.00
#
_symmetry.space_group_name_H-M   'P 1'
#
loop_
_entity.id
_entity.type
_entity.pdbx_description
1 polymer ?
#
loop_
_entity_poly.entity_id
_entity_poly.type
_entity_poly.pdbx_seq_one_letter_code
_entity_poly.pdbx_strand_id
1 'polypeptide(L)'
;MNSTDGLQRPAFRLWPYAVFVLLAVLLLAAASLLLAGDLRRSSSAAGTAVLDAGAPWEAVLGDLPVSGGRPDPASAAWRPLREVQQSPEGQSHTGNFWIRTTLPAKEGGWRDPYLQVQRQFNYEVYADGVRLGGRNPNGEDRYTHGGFGWKMYRLPADPAPQTLMVRITRFSPGTTIGDFTLGEGSALLAEMIRHDVVGLLYVLFFVLLGSGSLFFWIRSHRDPSYLSFALLSWTAGLAYLLRLETFQLLPHTALPVYMADLPGVTATGAFFLFLHHFAGEKGNRLFRLQAYALFAFSAATVPLVFLMDVQTFGSFYNNGLLVQLAFGAVTSLLFIIRSFRANVDGEGAWILTGMFSAVFFTVLHVGGAIITAVPGLRSLRTSPSYEYFTQNAAGLGVLLLVASFSMALMTRMARIRREHQAFTESLEVMVKDRTAELQEAYRLLQLTVQERSEAIAALSVMEERNRIAGDIHDVVGHTLTSTLMQIEAARRLIQRQDERGMERLELVGELVRKSLQDIRESVHMMQSASSDYDLERIIPGLLARTESAAGVEVQGSMGKLPPLSMQQKKVLFHTLQEGLTNGIRHGQARRFRYELQHEDGQVRFALWNDGRPHAGEKYGFGLTTMLERVQQVGGTLEVSSPGGSDYLLSIRFPVA
;
A
#
# COMPACT_ATOMS: atom_id res chain seq x y z
N MET A 1 0.72 19.71 -35.34
CA MET A 1 -0.49 18.95 -35.73
C MET A 1 -1.15 18.45 -34.47
N ASN A 2 -2.29 19.03 -34.11
CA ASN A 2 -3.10 18.62 -32.96
C ASN A 2 -3.82 17.31 -33.30
N SER A 3 -3.36 16.19 -32.76
CA SER A 3 -4.18 14.97 -32.62
C SER A 3 -4.74 14.95 -31.21
N THR A 4 -5.77 15.76 -30.97
CA THR A 4 -6.72 15.48 -29.88
C THR A 4 -7.54 14.28 -30.33
N ASP A 5 -7.00 13.08 -30.16
CA ASP A 5 -7.80 11.87 -30.19
C ASP A 5 -8.83 11.99 -29.07
N GLY A 6 -10.06 12.29 -29.47
CA GLY A 6 -11.22 12.22 -28.61
C GLY A 6 -11.37 10.77 -28.18
N LEU A 7 -10.80 10.45 -27.02
CA LEU A 7 -11.17 9.29 -26.21
C LEU A 7 -12.68 9.37 -25.99
N GLN A 8 -13.44 8.76 -26.90
CA GLN A 8 -14.86 8.50 -26.71
C GLN A 8 -14.96 7.72 -25.40
N ARG A 9 -15.47 8.39 -24.35
CA ARG A 9 -15.80 7.70 -23.11
C ARG A 9 -16.71 6.53 -23.49
N PRO A 10 -16.39 5.28 -23.11
CA PRO A 10 -17.23 4.15 -23.45
C PRO A 10 -18.66 4.44 -23.01
N ALA A 11 -19.63 4.18 -23.89
CA ALA A 11 -21.04 4.41 -23.60
C ALA A 11 -21.39 3.79 -22.24
N PHE A 12 -21.93 4.60 -21.33
CA PHE A 12 -22.28 4.15 -20.00
C PHE A 12 -23.36 3.06 -20.08
N ARG A 13 -23.03 1.83 -19.65
CA ARG A 13 -23.92 0.66 -19.75
C ARG A 13 -24.51 0.34 -18.39
N LEU A 14 -25.84 0.46 -18.26
CA LEU A 14 -26.57 0.14 -17.02
C LEU A 14 -26.79 -1.37 -16.78
N TRP A 15 -26.64 -2.20 -17.81
CA TRP A 15 -27.00 -3.62 -17.72
C TRP A 15 -26.19 -4.44 -16.68
N PRO A 16 -24.88 -4.21 -16.42
CA PRO A 16 -24.15 -5.01 -15.41
C PRO A 16 -24.70 -4.79 -14.00
N TYR A 17 -25.09 -3.55 -13.70
CA TYR A 17 -25.69 -3.17 -12.42
C TYR A 17 -27.10 -3.77 -12.26
N ALA A 18 -27.89 -3.77 -13.35
CA ALA A 18 -29.21 -4.39 -13.35
C ALA A 18 -29.13 -5.91 -13.15
N VAL A 19 -28.19 -6.59 -13.81
CA VAL A 19 -27.95 -8.03 -13.62
C VAL A 19 -27.54 -8.35 -12.19
N PHE A 20 -26.67 -7.52 -11.58
CA PHE A 20 -26.26 -7.67 -10.19
C PHE A 20 -27.46 -7.64 -9.21
N VAL A 21 -28.34 -6.65 -9.35
CA VAL A 21 -29.56 -6.55 -8.52
C VAL A 21 -30.52 -7.71 -8.81
N LEU A 22 -30.70 -8.08 -10.08
CA LEU A 22 -31.60 -9.17 -10.47
C LEU A 22 -31.16 -10.51 -9.88
N LEU A 23 -29.86 -10.84 -9.93
CA LEU A 23 -29.32 -12.06 -9.33
C LEU A 23 -29.58 -12.11 -7.82
N ALA A 24 -29.41 -10.99 -7.13
CA ALA A 24 -29.70 -10.91 -5.69
C ALA A 24 -31.19 -11.11 -5.37
N VAL A 25 -32.09 -10.52 -6.18
CA VAL A 25 -33.54 -10.76 -6.07
C VAL A 25 -33.87 -12.23 -6.27
N LEU A 26 -33.30 -12.87 -7.30
CA LEU A 26 -33.54 -14.28 -7.60
C LEU A 26 -33.02 -15.19 -6.49
N LEU A 27 -31.84 -14.91 -5.93
CA LEU A 27 -31.29 -15.64 -4.79
C LEU A 27 -32.16 -15.52 -3.55
N LEU A 28 -32.66 -14.32 -3.23
CA LEU A 28 -33.56 -14.14 -2.09
C LEU A 28 -34.90 -14.85 -2.32
N ALA A 29 -35.46 -14.76 -3.53
CA ALA A 29 -36.68 -15.48 -3.86
C ALA A 29 -36.49 -17.00 -3.73
N ALA A 30 -35.37 -17.54 -4.21
CA ALA A 30 -35.02 -18.95 -4.06
C ALA A 30 -34.85 -19.35 -2.59
N ALA A 31 -34.11 -18.56 -1.80
CA ALA A 31 -33.95 -18.80 -0.37
C ALA A 31 -35.30 -18.74 0.38
N SER A 32 -36.16 -17.79 0.03
CA SER A 32 -37.50 -17.65 0.61
C SER A 32 -38.37 -18.87 0.30
N LEU A 33 -38.29 -19.41 -0.93
CA LEU A 33 -39.02 -20.61 -1.33
C LEU A 33 -38.48 -21.87 -0.63
N LEU A 34 -37.16 -22.00 -0.51
CA LEU A 34 -36.51 -23.13 0.16
C LEU A 34 -36.82 -23.14 1.66
N LEU A 35 -36.66 -22.01 2.35
CA LEU A 35 -36.91 -21.89 3.78
C LEU A 35 -38.40 -22.00 4.11
N ALA A 36 -39.29 -21.43 3.28
CA ALA A 36 -40.73 -21.63 3.46
C ALA A 36 -41.16 -23.09 3.24
N GLY A 37 -40.49 -23.81 2.32
CA GLY A 37 -40.71 -25.23 2.09
C GLY A 37 -40.18 -26.12 3.21
N ASP A 38 -39.04 -25.75 3.80
CA ASP A 38 -38.40 -26.49 4.89
C ASP A 38 -39.13 -26.27 6.23
N LEU A 39 -39.56 -25.04 6.54
CA LEU A 39 -40.40 -24.72 7.70
C LEU A 39 -41.71 -25.55 7.72
N ARG A 40 -42.35 -25.76 6.57
CA ARG A 40 -43.55 -26.61 6.45
C ARG A 40 -43.29 -28.10 6.59
N ARG A 41 -42.12 -28.60 6.15
CA ARG A 41 -41.77 -30.03 6.27
C ARG A 41 -41.28 -30.38 7.67
N SER A 42 -40.52 -29.48 8.29
CA SER A 42 -39.89 -29.72 9.58
C SER A 42 -40.88 -29.73 10.74
N SER A 43 -41.94 -28.92 10.69
CA SER A 43 -43.01 -28.94 11.70
C SER A 43 -43.69 -30.31 11.80
N SER A 44 -43.95 -30.95 10.66
CA SER A 44 -44.50 -32.32 10.62
C SER A 44 -43.55 -33.40 11.16
N ALA A 45 -42.23 -33.17 11.11
CA ALA A 45 -41.21 -34.15 11.50
C ALA A 45 -40.70 -33.97 12.94
N ALA A 46 -40.90 -32.81 13.56
CA ALA A 46 -40.32 -32.44 14.87
C ALA A 46 -41.23 -32.71 16.08
N GLY A 47 -42.39 -33.36 15.88
CA GLY A 47 -43.35 -33.60 16.96
C GLY A 47 -44.10 -32.34 17.40
N THR A 48 -44.26 -31.37 16.49
CA THR A 48 -45.19 -30.24 16.60
C THR A 48 -46.37 -30.45 15.65
N ALA A 49 -47.50 -29.85 15.98
CA ALA A 49 -48.72 -29.84 15.18
C ALA A 49 -49.18 -28.40 15.01
N VAL A 50 -49.12 -27.91 13.77
CA VAL A 50 -49.55 -26.56 13.43
C VAL A 50 -51.06 -26.57 13.23
N LEU A 51 -51.77 -25.77 14.02
CA LEU A 51 -53.21 -25.52 13.92
C LEU A 51 -53.43 -24.20 13.19
N ASP A 52 -53.00 -24.14 11.93
CA ASP A 52 -53.15 -22.95 11.08
C ASP A 52 -54.61 -22.75 10.64
N ALA A 53 -54.87 -21.71 9.84
CA ALA A 53 -56.20 -21.43 9.27
C ALA A 53 -56.73 -22.53 8.32
N GLY A 54 -55.92 -23.56 8.02
CA GLY A 54 -56.30 -24.76 7.28
C GLY A 54 -56.81 -25.91 8.16
N ALA A 55 -56.59 -25.86 9.47
CA ALA A 55 -57.19 -26.79 10.42
C ALA A 55 -58.74 -26.67 10.40
N PRO A 56 -59.49 -27.71 10.82
CA PRO A 56 -60.95 -27.69 10.84
C PRO A 56 -61.45 -26.81 11.99
N TRP A 57 -61.23 -25.50 11.86
CA TRP A 57 -61.73 -24.49 12.76
C TRP A 57 -63.22 -24.29 12.52
N GLU A 58 -63.98 -24.30 13.60
CA GLU A 58 -65.35 -23.83 13.62
C GLU A 58 -65.41 -22.48 14.33
N ALA A 59 -66.39 -21.64 13.98
CA ALA A 59 -66.54 -20.31 14.51
C ALA A 59 -67.99 -19.97 14.88
N VAL A 60 -68.13 -19.06 15.85
CA VAL A 60 -69.38 -18.45 16.29
C VAL A 60 -69.18 -16.94 16.42
N LEU A 61 -70.14 -16.17 15.91
CA LEU A 61 -70.20 -14.71 16.05
C LEU A 61 -70.86 -14.34 17.38
N GLY A 62 -70.32 -13.36 18.09
CA GLY A 62 -70.87 -12.87 19.36
C GLY A 62 -70.22 -13.51 20.59
N ASP A 63 -70.87 -13.39 21.74
CA ASP A 63 -70.41 -14.00 22.99
C ASP A 63 -71.06 -15.36 23.24
N LEU A 64 -70.31 -16.25 23.89
CA LEU A 64 -70.84 -17.49 24.43
C LEU A 64 -71.31 -17.26 25.88
N PRO A 65 -72.43 -17.86 26.29
CA PRO A 65 -72.81 -17.96 27.70
C PRO A 65 -71.67 -18.56 28.51
N VAL A 66 -71.36 -17.95 29.66
CA VAL A 66 -70.35 -18.45 30.59
C VAL A 66 -71.05 -18.96 31.83
N SER A 67 -70.90 -20.26 32.12
CA SER A 67 -71.46 -20.90 33.32
C SER A 67 -70.32 -21.42 34.18
N GLY A 68 -70.28 -21.06 35.46
CA GLY A 68 -69.20 -21.46 36.38
C GLY A 68 -67.79 -21.03 35.93
N GLY A 69 -67.68 -19.95 35.14
CA GLY A 69 -66.41 -19.46 34.60
C GLY A 69 -65.89 -20.19 33.36
N ARG A 70 -66.66 -21.14 32.81
CA ARG A 70 -66.35 -21.84 31.56
C ARG A 70 -67.33 -21.43 30.46
N PRO A 71 -66.88 -21.16 29.23
CA PRO A 71 -67.79 -20.95 28.10
C PRO A 71 -68.56 -22.26 27.83
N ASP A 72 -69.86 -22.15 27.56
CA ASP A 72 -70.70 -23.29 27.16
C ASP A 72 -70.65 -23.45 25.63
N PRO A 73 -69.95 -24.48 25.10
CA PRO A 73 -69.88 -24.70 23.67
C PRO A 73 -71.17 -25.29 23.08
N ALA A 74 -72.06 -25.85 23.90
CA ALA A 74 -73.30 -26.49 23.43
C ALA A 74 -74.42 -25.48 23.17
N SER A 75 -74.32 -24.27 23.74
CA SER A 75 -75.33 -23.23 23.61
C SER A 75 -75.30 -22.47 22.27
N ALA A 76 -74.39 -22.80 21.35
CA ALA A 76 -74.20 -22.08 20.09
C ALA A 76 -74.10 -23.01 18.88
N ALA A 77 -74.55 -22.51 17.72
CA ALA A 77 -74.44 -23.19 16.44
C ALA A 77 -73.08 -22.88 15.77
N TRP A 78 -72.13 -23.78 15.94
CA TRP A 78 -70.80 -23.66 15.34
C TRP A 78 -70.84 -23.97 13.84
N ARG A 79 -70.17 -23.13 13.04
CA ARG A 79 -70.08 -23.29 11.59
C ARG A 79 -68.60 -23.29 11.16
N PRO A 80 -68.22 -23.95 10.06
CA PRO A 80 -66.85 -23.87 9.55
C PRO A 80 -66.35 -22.43 9.42
N LEU A 81 -65.16 -22.14 9.93
CA LEU A 81 -64.61 -20.80 10.00
C LEU A 81 -64.60 -20.09 8.64
N ARG A 82 -64.24 -20.81 7.57
CA ARG A 82 -64.19 -20.26 6.20
C ARG A 82 -65.58 -19.80 5.73
N GLU A 83 -66.62 -20.56 6.05
CA GLU A 83 -68.00 -20.19 5.71
C GLU A 83 -68.44 -18.94 6.48
N VAL A 84 -68.13 -18.88 7.77
CA VAL A 84 -68.45 -17.71 8.60
C VAL A 84 -67.74 -16.46 8.06
N GLN A 85 -66.44 -16.54 7.76
CA GLN A 85 -65.64 -15.43 7.23
C GLN A 85 -66.08 -14.95 5.84
N GLN A 86 -66.61 -15.85 5.01
CA GLN A 86 -67.11 -15.50 3.67
C GLN A 86 -68.56 -14.98 3.68
N SER A 87 -69.31 -15.26 4.74
CA SER A 87 -70.72 -14.85 4.84
C SER A 87 -70.89 -13.32 4.99
N PRO A 88 -72.01 -12.72 4.53
CA PRO A 88 -72.31 -11.30 4.73
C PRO A 88 -72.30 -10.89 6.22
N GLU A 89 -72.74 -11.78 7.11
CA GLU A 89 -72.70 -11.59 8.56
C GLU A 89 -71.25 -11.47 9.04
N GLY A 90 -70.37 -12.40 8.67
CA GLY A 90 -68.96 -12.35 9.07
C GLY A 90 -68.19 -11.16 8.48
N GLN A 91 -68.57 -10.70 7.28
CA GLN A 91 -67.97 -9.53 6.62
C GLN A 91 -68.42 -8.19 7.21
N SER A 92 -69.50 -8.17 7.99
CA SER A 92 -70.03 -6.96 8.63
C SER A 92 -69.94 -6.99 10.17
N HIS A 93 -69.67 -8.16 10.75
CA HIS A 93 -69.59 -8.34 12.20
C HIS A 93 -68.43 -7.58 12.82
N THR A 94 -68.73 -6.83 13.86
CA THR A 94 -67.75 -6.20 14.75
C THR A 94 -68.08 -6.57 16.18
N GLY A 95 -67.11 -7.08 16.93
CA GLY A 95 -67.35 -7.53 18.30
C GLY A 95 -66.62 -8.81 18.66
N ASN A 96 -67.19 -9.61 19.55
CA ASN A 96 -66.56 -10.84 19.99
C ASN A 96 -66.75 -11.96 18.96
N PHE A 97 -65.73 -12.81 18.83
CA PHE A 97 -65.66 -13.87 17.85
C PHE A 97 -65.01 -15.08 18.50
N TRP A 98 -65.66 -16.24 18.44
CA TRP A 98 -65.13 -17.48 19.00
C TRP A 98 -64.72 -18.42 17.90
N ILE A 99 -63.58 -19.08 18.08
CA ILE A 99 -63.15 -20.22 17.25
C ILE A 99 -62.89 -21.43 18.13
N ARG A 100 -63.11 -22.62 17.59
CA ARG A 100 -62.72 -23.87 18.24
C ARG A 100 -62.18 -24.89 17.27
N THR A 101 -61.35 -25.79 17.79
CA THR A 101 -60.88 -26.97 17.07
C THR A 101 -60.55 -28.08 18.08
N THR A 102 -60.44 -29.32 17.59
CA THR A 102 -60.03 -30.46 18.43
C THR A 102 -58.52 -30.59 18.39
N LEU A 103 -57.88 -30.73 19.55
CA LEU A 103 -56.43 -30.92 19.61
C LEU A 103 -56.04 -32.30 19.03
N PRO A 104 -55.01 -32.36 18.17
CA PRO A 104 -54.60 -33.59 17.53
C PRO A 104 -53.93 -34.54 18.52
N ALA A 105 -54.24 -35.84 18.39
CA ALA A 105 -53.54 -36.89 19.11
C ALA A 105 -52.13 -37.11 18.52
N LYS A 106 -51.19 -37.55 19.37
CA LYS A 106 -49.81 -37.88 18.98
C LYS A 106 -49.52 -39.33 19.35
N GLU A 107 -48.91 -40.07 18.41
CA GLU A 107 -48.50 -41.46 18.65
C GLU A 107 -47.46 -41.51 19.79
N GLY A 108 -47.72 -42.32 20.82
CA GLY A 108 -46.90 -42.37 22.04
C GLY A 108 -47.24 -41.31 23.10
N GLY A 109 -48.28 -40.51 22.90
CA GLY A 109 -48.73 -39.48 23.83
C GLY A 109 -47.84 -38.23 23.83
N TRP A 110 -48.36 -37.15 24.41
CA TRP A 110 -47.58 -35.95 24.66
C TRP A 110 -46.80 -36.10 25.98
N ARG A 111 -45.62 -35.51 26.11
CA ARG A 111 -44.83 -35.60 27.35
C ARG A 111 -44.86 -34.30 28.15
N ASP A 112 -44.57 -33.19 27.49
CA ASP A 112 -44.60 -31.84 28.04
C ASP A 112 -45.18 -30.87 26.98
N PRO A 113 -46.50 -30.98 26.73
CA PRO A 113 -47.15 -30.23 25.66
C PRO A 113 -47.37 -28.77 26.02
N TYR A 114 -47.11 -27.91 25.04
CA TYR A 114 -47.38 -26.48 25.09
C TYR A 114 -48.15 -26.05 23.84
N LEU A 115 -49.02 -25.09 24.04
CA LEU A 115 -49.65 -24.32 22.96
C LEU A 115 -48.92 -22.99 22.83
N GLN A 116 -48.22 -22.81 21.72
CA GLN A 116 -47.66 -21.53 21.31
C GLN A 116 -48.73 -20.76 20.51
N VAL A 117 -48.98 -19.51 20.90
CA VAL A 117 -49.88 -18.61 20.20
C VAL A 117 -49.07 -17.42 19.68
N GLN A 118 -49.07 -17.25 18.36
CA GLN A 118 -48.34 -16.19 17.65
C GLN A 118 -49.30 -15.36 16.80
N ARG A 119 -48.95 -14.10 16.53
CA ARG A 119 -49.69 -13.20 15.61
C ARG A 119 -51.19 -13.00 15.89
N GLN A 120 -51.70 -13.47 17.02
CA GLN A 120 -53.06 -13.21 17.48
C GLN A 120 -53.08 -11.98 18.38
N PHE A 121 -53.87 -10.98 17.99
CA PHE A 121 -54.12 -9.80 18.79
C PHE A 121 -55.38 -9.99 19.62
N ASN A 122 -55.34 -9.55 20.89
CA ASN A 122 -56.45 -9.59 21.85
C ASN A 122 -57.27 -10.88 21.89
N TYR A 123 -56.86 -11.83 22.73
CA TYR A 123 -57.49 -13.15 22.76
C TYR A 123 -57.51 -13.77 24.16
N GLU A 124 -58.37 -14.76 24.34
CA GLU A 124 -58.37 -15.66 25.48
C GLU A 124 -58.44 -17.10 24.97
N VAL A 125 -57.64 -17.98 25.57
CA VAL A 125 -57.56 -19.39 25.18
C VAL A 125 -58.10 -20.26 26.31
N TYR A 126 -58.89 -21.25 25.92
CA TYR A 126 -59.49 -22.24 26.80
C TYR A 126 -59.22 -23.64 26.25
N ALA A 127 -58.92 -24.59 27.13
CA ALA A 127 -58.90 -26.02 26.81
C ALA A 127 -59.99 -26.71 27.66
N ASP A 128 -60.93 -27.39 26.99
CA ASP A 128 -62.13 -27.97 27.64
C ASP A 128 -62.87 -26.98 28.56
N GLY A 129 -62.95 -25.73 28.12
CA GLY A 129 -63.57 -24.63 28.86
C GLY A 129 -62.74 -24.08 30.03
N VAL A 130 -61.60 -24.67 30.38
CA VAL A 130 -60.66 -24.12 31.38
C VAL A 130 -59.78 -23.06 30.73
N ARG A 131 -59.77 -21.85 31.30
CA ARG A 131 -58.95 -20.75 30.80
C ARG A 131 -57.46 -21.03 31.01
N LEU A 132 -56.71 -21.13 29.91
CA LEU A 132 -55.24 -21.24 29.94
C LEU A 132 -54.59 -19.87 30.12
N GLY A 133 -55.18 -18.84 29.52
CA GLY A 133 -54.68 -17.48 29.59
C GLY A 133 -55.14 -16.66 28.39
N GLY A 134 -54.47 -15.54 28.13
CA GLY A 134 -54.80 -14.70 27.01
C GLY A 134 -53.81 -13.56 26.82
N ARG A 135 -54.16 -12.66 25.91
CA ARG A 135 -53.48 -11.40 25.66
C ARG A 135 -54.48 -10.26 25.79
N ASN A 136 -54.30 -9.39 26.78
CA ASN A 136 -55.10 -8.17 26.95
C ASN A 136 -54.26 -6.90 26.70
N PRO A 137 -54.30 -6.33 25.48
CA PRO A 137 -53.49 -5.17 25.12
C PRO A 137 -53.90 -3.87 25.85
N ASN A 138 -55.04 -3.85 26.52
CA ASN A 138 -55.46 -2.71 27.35
C ASN A 138 -55.10 -2.89 28.83
N GLY A 139 -54.45 -4.00 29.19
CA GLY A 139 -54.07 -4.33 30.56
C GLY A 139 -52.60 -4.71 30.66
N GLU A 140 -52.31 -5.84 31.28
CA GLU A 140 -50.93 -6.32 31.55
C GLU A 140 -50.10 -6.54 30.27
N ASP A 141 -50.75 -6.81 29.13
CA ASP A 141 -50.08 -7.09 27.86
C ASP A 141 -49.96 -5.86 26.94
N ARG A 142 -50.08 -4.65 27.50
CA ARG A 142 -50.02 -3.38 26.75
C ARG A 142 -48.77 -3.27 25.86
N TYR A 143 -47.63 -3.77 26.32
CA TYR A 143 -46.36 -3.74 25.60
C TYR A 143 -46.09 -5.05 24.86
N THR A 144 -47.05 -5.53 24.09
CA THR A 144 -46.85 -6.71 23.24
C THR A 144 -46.95 -6.33 21.78
N HIS A 145 -45.93 -6.67 21.01
CA HIS A 145 -45.94 -6.40 19.58
C HIS A 145 -46.89 -7.35 18.84
N GLY A 146 -47.82 -6.80 18.06
CA GLY A 146 -48.86 -7.59 17.38
C GLY A 146 -48.34 -8.52 16.28
N GLY A 147 -47.20 -8.19 15.66
CA GLY A 147 -46.67 -8.90 14.50
C GLY A 147 -45.76 -10.10 14.79
N PHE A 148 -45.06 -10.13 15.91
CA PHE A 148 -44.07 -11.18 16.24
C PHE A 148 -44.01 -11.51 17.74
N GLY A 149 -44.90 -10.90 18.55
CA GLY A 149 -45.04 -11.28 19.95
C GLY A 149 -45.75 -12.62 20.08
N TRP A 150 -45.21 -13.52 20.89
CA TRP A 150 -45.77 -14.85 21.13
C TRP A 150 -46.01 -15.12 22.63
N LYS A 151 -46.87 -16.10 22.95
CA LYS A 151 -47.03 -16.65 24.31
C LYS A 151 -47.11 -18.17 24.24
N MET A 152 -46.62 -18.84 25.27
CA MET A 152 -46.74 -20.30 25.42
C MET A 152 -47.59 -20.63 26.64
N TYR A 153 -48.51 -21.57 26.47
CA TYR A 153 -49.39 -22.07 27.52
C TYR A 153 -49.15 -23.56 27.70
N ARG A 154 -48.87 -23.97 28.93
CA ARG A 154 -48.70 -25.40 29.24
C ARG A 154 -50.04 -26.11 29.18
N LEU A 155 -50.05 -27.28 28.57
CA LEU A 155 -51.22 -28.16 28.49
C LEU A 155 -51.04 -29.39 29.42
N PRO A 156 -52.11 -30.12 29.75
CA PRO A 156 -52.02 -31.41 30.42
C PRO A 156 -51.21 -32.41 29.60
N ALA A 157 -50.61 -33.42 30.25
CA ALA A 157 -49.71 -34.39 29.60
C ALA A 157 -50.35 -35.18 28.45
N ASP A 158 -51.68 -35.28 28.35
CA ASP A 158 -52.38 -35.80 27.17
C ASP A 158 -53.56 -34.88 26.79
N PRO A 159 -53.33 -33.88 25.91
CA PRO A 159 -54.32 -32.90 25.53
C PRO A 159 -55.32 -33.37 24.48
N ALA A 160 -55.29 -34.63 24.04
CA ALA A 160 -56.26 -35.15 23.07
C ALA A 160 -57.22 -36.17 23.73
N PRO A 161 -58.54 -36.12 23.47
CA PRO A 161 -59.27 -35.21 22.57
C PRO A 161 -59.84 -34.00 23.33
N GLN A 162 -59.01 -33.03 23.71
CA GLN A 162 -59.52 -31.77 24.29
C GLN A 162 -59.96 -30.80 23.19
N THR A 163 -60.98 -30.01 23.47
CA THR A 163 -61.42 -28.93 22.60
C THR A 163 -60.69 -27.65 22.97
N LEU A 164 -59.92 -27.12 22.01
CA LEU A 164 -59.33 -25.80 22.11
C LEU A 164 -60.37 -24.76 21.68
N MET A 165 -60.65 -23.79 22.54
CA MET A 165 -61.51 -22.65 22.22
C MET A 165 -60.72 -21.36 22.38
N VAL A 166 -60.87 -20.45 21.42
CA VAL A 166 -60.23 -19.13 21.46
C VAL A 166 -61.30 -18.06 21.29
N ARG A 167 -61.38 -17.17 22.27
CA ARG A 167 -62.16 -15.94 22.18
C ARG A 167 -61.28 -14.84 21.61
N ILE A 168 -61.71 -14.24 20.52
CA ILE A 168 -61.09 -13.07 19.91
C ILE A 168 -61.98 -11.87 20.22
N THR A 169 -61.44 -10.93 20.97
CA THR A 169 -62.17 -9.76 21.47
C THR A 169 -61.98 -8.56 20.54
N ARG A 170 -63.07 -7.86 20.19
CA ARG A 170 -63.07 -6.75 19.22
C ARG A 170 -62.57 -7.16 17.83
N PHE A 171 -63.02 -8.30 17.35
CA PHE A 171 -62.87 -8.72 15.96
C PHE A 171 -63.50 -7.68 15.01
N SER A 172 -62.84 -7.47 13.87
CA SER A 172 -63.29 -6.63 12.76
C SER A 172 -63.07 -7.35 11.42
N PRO A 173 -63.89 -7.09 10.39
CA PRO A 173 -63.73 -7.71 9.08
C PRO A 173 -62.32 -7.52 8.51
N GLY A 174 -61.66 -8.63 8.16
CA GLY A 174 -60.26 -8.64 7.69
C GLY A 174 -59.22 -8.89 8.78
N THR A 175 -59.63 -9.09 10.04
CA THR A 175 -58.73 -9.59 11.10
C THR A 175 -58.29 -11.01 10.75
N THR A 176 -57.00 -11.21 10.54
CA THR A 176 -56.41 -12.54 10.35
C THR A 176 -56.33 -13.25 11.70
N ILE A 177 -56.72 -14.51 11.73
CA ILE A 177 -56.47 -15.37 12.89
C ILE A 177 -54.97 -15.65 12.95
N GLY A 178 -54.41 -15.59 14.15
CA GLY A 178 -52.99 -15.89 14.39
C GLY A 178 -52.68 -17.38 14.25
N ASP A 179 -51.42 -17.74 14.47
CA ASP A 179 -50.98 -19.12 14.43
C ASP A 179 -51.03 -19.75 15.81
N PHE A 180 -51.48 -21.00 15.83
CA PHE A 180 -51.52 -21.84 17.01
C PHE A 180 -50.67 -23.06 16.71
N THR A 181 -49.63 -23.28 17.51
CA THR A 181 -48.73 -24.42 17.34
C THR A 181 -48.72 -25.24 18.62
N LEU A 182 -49.16 -26.49 18.53
CA LEU A 182 -49.06 -27.47 19.60
C LEU A 182 -47.72 -28.19 19.48
N GLY A 183 -47.00 -28.39 20.57
CA GLY A 183 -45.71 -29.07 20.52
C GLY A 183 -45.16 -29.42 21.88
N GLU A 184 -44.14 -30.30 21.91
CA GLU A 184 -43.32 -30.43 23.11
C GLU A 184 -42.54 -29.12 23.34
N GLY A 185 -42.36 -28.70 24.59
CA GLY A 185 -41.64 -27.47 24.91
C GLY A 185 -40.24 -27.38 24.26
N SER A 186 -39.50 -28.49 24.25
CA SER A 186 -38.19 -28.57 23.58
C SER A 186 -38.26 -28.45 22.06
N ALA A 187 -39.31 -28.98 21.44
CA ALA A 187 -39.49 -28.93 19.99
C ALA A 187 -39.88 -27.51 19.54
N LEU A 188 -40.75 -26.85 20.30
CA LEU A 188 -41.08 -25.44 20.07
C LEU A 188 -39.84 -24.56 20.19
N LEU A 189 -39.05 -24.70 21.26
CA LEU A 189 -37.79 -23.94 21.43
C LEU A 189 -36.80 -24.19 20.28
N ALA A 190 -36.66 -25.43 19.81
CA ALA A 190 -35.79 -25.75 18.69
C ALA A 190 -36.26 -25.08 17.39
N GLU A 191 -37.57 -24.94 17.18
CA GLU A 191 -38.13 -24.24 16.02
C GLU A 191 -37.87 -22.74 16.10
N MET A 192 -38.03 -22.12 17.28
CA MET A 192 -37.73 -20.70 17.50
C MET A 192 -36.25 -20.40 17.21
N ILE A 193 -35.34 -21.24 17.70
CA ILE A 193 -33.90 -21.10 17.41
C ILE A 193 -33.64 -21.19 15.91
N ARG A 194 -34.27 -22.14 15.22
CA ARG A 194 -34.10 -22.33 13.77
C ARG A 194 -34.60 -21.14 12.98
N HIS A 195 -35.76 -20.60 13.36
CA HIS A 195 -36.33 -19.40 12.77
C HIS A 195 -35.41 -18.19 12.96
N ASP A 196 -34.79 -18.07 14.13
CA ASP A 196 -33.92 -16.96 14.49
C ASP A 196 -32.49 -17.02 13.92
N VAL A 197 -32.04 -18.15 13.36
CA VAL A 197 -30.65 -18.31 12.84
C VAL A 197 -30.29 -17.19 11.87
N VAL A 198 -31.16 -16.91 10.90
CA VAL A 198 -30.90 -15.88 9.89
C VAL A 198 -30.88 -14.49 10.54
N GLY A 199 -31.81 -14.22 11.46
CA GLY A 199 -31.85 -12.97 12.23
C GLY A 199 -30.57 -12.76 13.04
N LEU A 200 -30.08 -13.79 13.72
CA LEU A 200 -28.83 -13.76 14.49
C LEU A 200 -27.61 -13.46 13.61
N LEU A 201 -27.55 -14.05 12.41
CA LEU A 201 -26.49 -13.74 11.43
C LEU A 201 -26.54 -12.27 11.00
N TYR A 202 -27.74 -11.72 10.76
CA TYR A 202 -27.89 -10.29 10.48
C TYR A 202 -27.45 -9.42 11.66
N VAL A 203 -27.83 -9.75 12.88
CA VAL A 203 -27.38 -9.02 14.09
C VAL A 203 -25.86 -8.99 14.15
N LEU A 204 -25.20 -10.15 14.02
CA LEU A 204 -23.74 -10.24 14.06
C LEU A 204 -23.09 -9.42 12.93
N PHE A 205 -23.59 -9.57 11.71
CA PHE A 205 -23.11 -8.84 10.54
C PHE A 205 -23.19 -7.33 10.75
N PHE A 206 -24.36 -6.82 11.17
CA PHE A 206 -24.58 -5.39 11.37
C PHE A 206 -23.79 -4.81 12.54
N VAL A 207 -23.60 -5.58 13.62
CA VAL A 207 -22.75 -5.17 14.75
C VAL A 207 -21.30 -5.05 14.32
N LEU A 208 -20.76 -6.04 13.58
CA LEU A 208 -19.39 -6.00 13.09
C LEU A 208 -19.18 -4.85 12.10
N LEU A 209 -20.13 -4.67 11.17
CA LEU A 209 -20.07 -3.63 10.15
C LEU A 209 -20.18 -2.22 10.75
N GLY A 210 -21.07 -2.03 11.74
CA GLY A 210 -21.18 -0.78 12.48
C GLY A 210 -19.93 -0.48 13.30
N SER A 211 -19.38 -1.48 14.00
CA SER A 211 -18.16 -1.34 14.80
C SER A 211 -16.93 -1.05 13.94
N GLY A 212 -16.79 -1.71 12.78
CA GLY A 212 -15.75 -1.42 11.82
C GLY A 212 -15.86 0.00 11.25
N SER A 213 -17.08 0.45 10.94
CA SER A 213 -17.33 1.82 10.49
C SER A 213 -16.98 2.85 11.57
N LEU A 214 -17.34 2.61 12.83
CA LEU A 214 -16.93 3.47 13.95
C LEU A 214 -15.40 3.51 14.10
N PHE A 215 -14.72 2.37 13.99
CA PHE A 215 -13.27 2.31 14.03
C PHE A 215 -12.64 3.19 12.93
N PHE A 216 -13.15 3.12 11.71
CA PHE A 216 -12.72 4.00 10.63
C PHE A 216 -12.99 5.46 10.94
N TRP A 217 -14.17 5.81 11.46
CA TRP A 217 -14.47 7.17 11.89
C TRP A 217 -13.43 7.71 12.88
N ILE A 218 -13.03 6.92 13.88
CA ILE A 218 -12.00 7.29 14.86
C ILE A 218 -10.65 7.51 14.17
N ARG A 219 -10.31 6.69 13.16
CA ARG A 219 -8.98 6.70 12.52
C ARG A 219 -8.85 7.67 11.34
N SER A 220 -9.95 8.03 10.68
CA SER A 220 -9.98 8.79 9.42
C SER A 220 -10.37 10.26 9.61
N HIS A 221 -9.80 10.94 10.61
CA HIS A 221 -10.09 12.35 10.91
C HIS A 221 -11.59 12.64 11.18
N ARG A 222 -12.35 11.67 11.70
CA ARG A 222 -13.77 11.83 12.04
C ARG A 222 -14.70 12.18 10.88
N ASP A 223 -14.42 11.67 9.68
CA ASP A 223 -15.32 11.81 8.53
C ASP A 223 -16.76 11.37 8.87
N PRO A 224 -17.75 12.28 8.86
CA PRO A 224 -19.13 12.01 9.31
C PRO A 224 -19.86 10.89 8.55
N SER A 225 -19.41 10.54 7.34
CA SER A 225 -20.01 9.46 6.55
C SER A 225 -19.89 8.11 7.25
N TYR A 226 -18.74 7.82 7.87
CA TYR A 226 -18.53 6.60 8.66
C TYR A 226 -19.40 6.58 9.91
N LEU A 227 -19.54 7.69 10.62
CA LEU A 227 -20.42 7.74 11.81
C LEU A 227 -21.89 7.52 11.41
N SER A 228 -22.32 8.11 10.30
CA SER A 228 -23.68 7.93 9.76
C SER A 228 -23.94 6.46 9.40
N PHE A 229 -22.94 5.80 8.79
CA PHE A 229 -23.04 4.40 8.41
C PHE A 229 -22.95 3.44 9.60
N ALA A 230 -22.13 3.76 10.61
CA ALA A 230 -22.10 3.04 11.88
C ALA A 230 -23.47 3.06 12.57
N LEU A 231 -24.09 4.25 12.65
CA LEU A 231 -25.42 4.42 13.22
C LEU A 231 -26.48 3.62 12.44
N LEU A 232 -26.48 3.69 11.11
CA LEU A 232 -27.35 2.89 10.24
C LEU A 232 -27.22 1.39 10.54
N SER A 233 -25.98 0.91 10.66
CA SER A 233 -25.70 -0.52 10.83
C SER A 233 -26.11 -1.01 12.21
N TRP A 234 -25.71 -0.32 13.28
CA TRP A 234 -26.10 -0.74 14.63
C TRP A 234 -27.60 -0.69 14.87
N THR A 235 -28.29 0.33 14.33
CA THR A 235 -29.75 0.42 14.46
C THR A 235 -30.47 -0.66 13.66
N ALA A 236 -29.96 -1.03 12.48
CA ALA A 236 -30.44 -2.21 11.74
C ALA A 236 -30.22 -3.51 12.54
N GLY A 237 -29.02 -3.70 13.13
CA GLY A 237 -28.73 -4.84 13.99
C GLY A 237 -29.64 -4.91 15.21
N LEU A 238 -29.91 -3.77 15.86
CA LEU A 238 -30.84 -3.68 16.97
C LEU A 238 -32.28 -4.03 16.54
N ALA A 239 -32.73 -3.58 15.37
CA ALA A 239 -34.05 -3.93 14.83
C ALA A 239 -34.21 -5.45 14.67
N TYR A 240 -33.20 -6.14 14.15
CA TYR A 240 -33.21 -7.59 14.03
C TYR A 240 -33.21 -8.29 15.39
N LEU A 241 -32.37 -7.83 16.33
CA LEU A 241 -32.26 -8.40 17.68
C LEU A 241 -33.61 -8.39 18.41
N LEU A 242 -34.31 -7.25 18.36
CA LEU A 242 -35.59 -7.07 19.05
C LEU A 242 -36.74 -7.88 18.43
N ARG A 243 -36.57 -8.40 17.21
CA ARG A 243 -37.55 -9.21 16.48
C ARG A 243 -37.31 -10.72 16.60
N LEU A 244 -36.21 -11.14 17.22
CA LEU A 244 -35.93 -12.56 17.47
C LEU A 244 -36.97 -13.13 18.43
N GLU A 245 -37.45 -14.34 18.14
CA GLU A 245 -38.37 -15.05 19.03
C GLU A 245 -37.70 -15.43 20.34
N THR A 246 -36.44 -15.88 20.27
CA THR A 246 -35.60 -16.27 21.40
C THR A 246 -35.21 -15.08 22.28
N PHE A 247 -35.14 -13.86 21.75
CA PHE A 247 -34.90 -12.66 22.56
C PHE A 247 -36.03 -12.42 23.57
N GLN A 248 -37.27 -12.75 23.19
CA GLN A 248 -38.45 -12.60 24.05
C GLN A 248 -38.47 -13.59 25.24
N LEU A 249 -37.58 -14.59 25.27
CA LEU A 249 -37.40 -15.47 26.43
C LEU A 249 -36.72 -14.75 27.60
N LEU A 250 -36.01 -13.65 27.35
CA LEU A 250 -35.36 -12.88 28.40
C LEU A 250 -36.39 -12.10 29.22
N PRO A 251 -36.17 -11.93 30.53
CA PRO A 251 -37.07 -11.16 31.39
C PRO A 251 -37.09 -9.69 30.97
N HIS A 252 -38.25 -9.04 31.16
CA HIS A 252 -38.46 -7.60 30.93
C HIS A 252 -38.24 -7.10 29.48
N THR A 253 -38.47 -7.95 28.48
CA THR A 253 -38.31 -7.61 27.06
C THR A 253 -39.54 -7.01 26.39
N ALA A 254 -40.71 -7.04 27.03
CA ALA A 254 -41.97 -6.60 26.47
C ALA A 254 -41.91 -5.20 25.84
N LEU A 255 -41.42 -4.20 26.56
CA LEU A 255 -41.32 -2.83 26.06
C LEU A 255 -40.30 -2.67 24.91
N PRO A 256 -39.04 -3.17 25.01
CA PRO A 256 -38.11 -3.17 23.88
C PRO A 256 -38.69 -3.83 22.61
N VAL A 257 -39.34 -4.98 22.75
CA VAL A 257 -39.97 -5.75 21.66
C VAL A 257 -41.15 -4.98 21.08
N TYR A 258 -41.95 -4.33 21.92
CA TYR A 258 -43.04 -3.43 21.49
C TYR A 258 -42.52 -2.25 20.66
N MET A 259 -41.32 -1.76 20.97
CA MET A 259 -40.68 -0.63 20.28
C MET A 259 -39.68 -1.07 19.20
N ALA A 260 -39.71 -2.33 18.75
CA ALA A 260 -38.71 -2.87 17.81
C ALA A 260 -38.71 -2.21 16.42
N ASP A 261 -39.74 -1.44 16.08
CA ASP A 261 -39.80 -0.67 14.83
C ASP A 261 -39.01 0.64 14.91
N LEU A 262 -38.78 1.17 16.11
CA LEU A 262 -38.12 2.45 16.34
C LEU A 262 -36.69 2.50 15.76
N PRO A 263 -35.85 1.45 15.93
CA PRO A 263 -34.53 1.43 15.31
C PRO A 263 -34.58 1.54 13.78
N GLY A 264 -35.64 1.07 13.13
CA GLY A 264 -35.84 1.24 11.69
C GLY A 264 -36.02 2.70 11.26
N VAL A 265 -36.72 3.49 12.07
CA VAL A 265 -36.85 4.95 11.86
C VAL A 265 -35.48 5.62 12.00
N THR A 266 -34.74 5.28 13.05
CA THR A 266 -33.41 5.82 13.30
C THR A 266 -32.44 5.41 12.18
N ALA A 267 -32.48 4.16 11.72
CA ALA A 267 -31.71 3.65 10.60
C ALA A 267 -31.99 4.45 9.32
N THR A 268 -33.26 4.72 9.02
CA THR A 268 -33.65 5.54 7.86
C THR A 268 -33.10 6.96 7.99
N GLY A 269 -33.17 7.58 9.17
CA GLY A 269 -32.57 8.89 9.42
C GLY A 269 -31.05 8.89 9.21
N ALA A 270 -30.36 7.87 9.71
CA ALA A 270 -28.93 7.67 9.52
C ALA A 270 -28.56 7.47 8.04
N PHE A 271 -29.40 6.76 7.27
CA PHE A 271 -29.23 6.62 5.82
C PHE A 271 -29.38 7.97 5.09
N PHE A 272 -30.33 8.82 5.47
CA PHE A 272 -30.44 10.17 4.90
C PHE A 272 -29.26 11.08 5.26
N LEU A 273 -28.73 10.94 6.48
CA LEU A 273 -27.52 11.62 6.89
C LEU A 273 -26.32 11.13 6.06
N PHE A 274 -26.22 9.83 5.82
CA PHE A 274 -25.23 9.25 4.93
C PHE A 274 -25.38 9.79 3.48
N LEU A 275 -26.60 9.85 2.93
CA LEU A 275 -26.89 10.44 1.62
C LEU A 275 -26.48 11.91 1.54
N HIS A 276 -26.71 12.69 2.60
CA HIS A 276 -26.32 14.08 2.67
C HIS A 276 -24.79 14.25 2.50
N HIS A 277 -24.01 13.47 3.25
CA HIS A 277 -22.55 13.49 3.15
C HIS A 277 -22.06 13.00 1.78
N PHE A 278 -22.70 11.97 1.24
CA PHE A 278 -22.35 11.43 -0.08
C PHE A 278 -22.60 12.43 -1.22
N ALA A 279 -23.67 13.24 -1.12
CA ALA A 279 -23.99 14.24 -2.13
C ALA A 279 -23.03 15.45 -2.17
N GLY A 280 -22.02 15.53 -1.28
CA GLY A 280 -20.96 16.54 -1.28
C GLY A 280 -21.36 17.91 -0.70
N GLU A 281 -20.56 18.96 -0.94
CA GLU A 281 -20.76 20.32 -0.39
C GLU A 281 -22.09 20.99 -0.84
N LYS A 282 -22.63 20.57 -1.99
CA LYS A 282 -23.99 20.92 -2.44
C LYS A 282 -25.04 19.91 -1.99
N GLY A 283 -24.71 19.10 -0.97
CA GLY A 283 -25.56 18.05 -0.43
C GLY A 283 -26.95 18.60 -0.19
N ASN A 284 -27.95 17.93 -0.76
CA ASN A 284 -29.32 18.42 -0.76
C ASN A 284 -29.72 18.67 0.70
N ARG A 285 -29.88 19.95 1.10
CA ARG A 285 -30.25 20.34 2.47
C ARG A 285 -31.49 19.58 2.93
N LEU A 286 -32.32 19.16 1.97
CA LEU A 286 -33.46 18.28 2.16
C LEU A 286 -33.12 16.96 2.85
N PHE A 287 -32.05 16.26 2.47
CA PHE A 287 -31.68 14.97 3.11
C PHE A 287 -31.30 15.16 4.57
N ARG A 288 -30.57 16.23 4.90
CA ARG A 288 -30.25 16.56 6.29
C ARG A 288 -31.51 16.90 7.10
N LEU A 289 -32.43 17.67 6.52
CA LEU A 289 -33.71 17.99 7.15
C LEU A 289 -34.56 16.73 7.37
N GLN A 290 -34.62 15.81 6.40
CA GLN A 290 -35.31 14.53 6.52
C GLN A 290 -34.68 13.65 7.61
N ALA A 291 -33.36 13.58 7.67
CA ALA A 291 -32.65 12.86 8.73
C ALA A 291 -33.04 13.40 10.12
N TYR A 292 -32.99 14.71 10.31
CA TYR A 292 -33.36 15.34 11.57
C TYR A 292 -34.84 15.20 11.90
N ALA A 293 -35.73 15.27 10.91
CA ALA A 293 -37.16 15.01 11.11
C ALA A 293 -37.41 13.56 11.59
N LEU A 294 -36.72 12.58 11.02
CA LEU A 294 -36.80 11.17 11.44
C LEU A 294 -36.22 10.95 12.83
N PHE A 295 -35.09 11.59 13.17
CA PHE A 295 -34.54 11.53 14.53
C PHE A 295 -35.47 12.20 15.55
N ALA A 296 -36.05 13.35 15.22
CA ALA A 296 -37.02 14.02 16.07
C ALA A 296 -38.30 13.17 16.25
N PHE A 297 -38.80 12.55 15.18
CA PHE A 297 -39.92 11.61 15.26
C PHE A 297 -39.59 10.39 16.13
N SER A 298 -38.39 9.82 15.95
CA SER A 298 -37.89 8.72 16.77
C SER A 298 -37.75 9.12 18.25
N ALA A 299 -37.30 10.34 18.54
CA ALA A 299 -37.20 10.82 19.92
C ALA A 299 -38.57 11.12 20.54
N ALA A 300 -39.51 11.67 19.77
CA ALA A 300 -40.86 12.00 20.22
C ALA A 300 -41.74 10.77 20.47
N THR A 301 -41.50 9.67 19.76
CA THR A 301 -42.29 8.43 19.90
C THR A 301 -42.02 7.71 21.23
N VAL A 302 -40.81 7.80 21.79
CA VAL A 302 -40.46 7.17 23.08
C VAL A 302 -41.39 7.61 24.24
N PRO A 303 -41.57 8.91 24.53
CA PRO A 303 -42.50 9.32 25.59
C PRO A 303 -43.96 9.05 25.22
N LEU A 304 -44.34 9.13 23.94
CA LEU A 304 -45.72 8.91 23.49
C LEU A 304 -46.21 7.47 23.72
N VAL A 305 -45.31 6.46 23.70
CA VAL A 305 -45.64 5.07 24.07
C VAL A 305 -46.29 4.99 25.46
N PHE A 306 -45.87 5.84 26.40
CA PHE A 306 -46.38 5.83 27.76
C PHE A 306 -47.66 6.66 27.90
N LEU A 307 -47.78 7.74 27.11
CA LEU A 307 -48.88 8.71 27.20
C LEU A 307 -50.14 8.29 26.42
N MET A 308 -50.01 7.47 25.39
CA MET A 308 -51.11 7.07 24.49
C MET A 308 -51.52 5.61 24.70
N ASP A 309 -52.80 5.30 24.50
CA ASP A 309 -53.22 3.90 24.39
C ASP A 309 -52.61 3.21 23.15
N VAL A 310 -52.62 1.88 23.14
CA VAL A 310 -51.94 1.07 22.11
C VAL A 310 -52.46 1.34 20.70
N GLN A 311 -53.76 1.59 20.54
CA GLN A 311 -54.35 1.81 19.21
C GLN A 311 -53.99 3.20 18.69
N THR A 312 -54.10 4.22 19.54
CA THR A 312 -53.73 5.59 19.18
C THR A 312 -52.24 5.70 18.91
N PHE A 313 -51.40 5.10 19.74
CA PHE A 313 -49.94 5.05 19.53
C PHE A 313 -49.60 4.37 18.20
N GLY A 314 -50.15 3.17 17.95
CA GLY A 314 -49.90 2.44 16.70
C GLY A 314 -50.34 3.22 15.46
N SER A 315 -51.47 3.94 15.54
CA SER A 315 -51.97 4.77 14.43
C SER A 315 -51.09 5.99 14.19
N PHE A 316 -50.67 6.69 15.24
CA PHE A 316 -49.73 7.82 15.15
C PHE A 316 -48.39 7.36 14.56
N TYR A 317 -47.83 6.27 15.08
CA TYR A 317 -46.55 5.73 14.65
C TYR A 317 -46.57 5.31 13.18
N ASN A 318 -47.51 4.44 12.80
CA ASN A 318 -47.56 3.89 11.44
C ASN A 318 -47.86 4.96 10.39
N ASN A 319 -48.85 5.83 10.62
CA ASN A 319 -49.21 6.87 9.64
C ASN A 319 -48.10 7.92 9.52
N GLY A 320 -47.53 8.37 10.65
CA GLY A 320 -46.43 9.33 10.67
C GLY A 320 -45.18 8.80 9.97
N LEU A 321 -44.81 7.56 10.25
CA LEU A 321 -43.67 6.90 9.63
C LEU A 321 -43.86 6.72 8.11
N LEU A 322 -45.03 6.26 7.70
CA LEU A 322 -45.33 5.98 6.28
C LEU A 322 -45.21 7.23 5.42
N VAL A 323 -45.69 8.39 5.90
CA VAL A 323 -45.55 9.67 5.20
C VAL A 323 -44.08 10.06 5.04
N GLN A 324 -43.27 9.94 6.11
CA GLN A 324 -41.84 10.27 6.08
C GLN A 324 -41.07 9.35 5.12
N LEU A 325 -41.35 8.04 5.15
CA LEU A 325 -40.70 7.06 4.28
C LEU A 325 -41.09 7.22 2.82
N ALA A 326 -42.37 7.49 2.53
CA ALA A 326 -42.83 7.73 1.16
C ALA A 326 -42.17 8.99 0.57
N PHE A 327 -42.19 10.09 1.31
CA PHE A 327 -41.53 11.34 0.90
C PHE A 327 -40.02 11.15 0.71
N GLY A 328 -39.37 10.49 1.68
CA GLY A 328 -37.96 10.14 1.63
C GLY A 328 -37.60 9.33 0.39
N ALA A 329 -38.32 8.22 0.14
CA ALA A 329 -38.10 7.34 -1.00
C ALA A 329 -38.22 8.09 -2.34
N VAL A 330 -39.24 8.94 -2.51
CA VAL A 330 -39.40 9.76 -3.72
C VAL A 330 -38.19 10.67 -3.92
N THR A 331 -37.77 11.39 -2.88
CA THR A 331 -36.63 12.32 -2.99
C THR A 331 -35.31 11.60 -3.27
N SER A 332 -35.07 10.44 -2.66
CA SER A 332 -33.90 9.60 -2.94
C SER A 332 -33.92 9.07 -4.37
N LEU A 333 -35.06 8.56 -4.85
CA LEU A 333 -35.19 8.04 -6.21
C LEU A 333 -34.97 9.13 -7.26
N LEU A 334 -35.54 10.32 -7.06
CA LEU A 334 -35.32 11.48 -7.95
C LEU A 334 -33.84 11.88 -7.99
N PHE A 335 -33.17 11.90 -6.83
CA PHE A 335 -31.74 12.15 -6.75
C PHE A 335 -30.93 11.08 -7.49
N ILE A 336 -31.22 9.79 -7.26
CA ILE A 336 -30.53 8.68 -7.92
C ILE A 336 -30.70 8.73 -9.44
N ILE A 337 -31.94 8.92 -9.92
CA ILE A 337 -32.24 9.01 -11.36
C ILE A 337 -31.51 10.20 -11.98
N ARG A 338 -31.54 11.37 -11.34
CA ARG A 338 -30.83 12.57 -11.80
C ARG A 338 -29.32 12.34 -11.85
N SER A 339 -28.77 11.68 -10.83
CA SER A 339 -27.34 11.36 -10.77
C SER A 339 -26.93 10.39 -11.87
N PHE A 340 -27.68 9.30 -12.11
CA PHE A 340 -27.43 8.41 -13.25
C PHE A 340 -27.49 9.14 -14.60
N ARG A 341 -28.44 10.06 -14.79
CA ARG A 341 -28.54 10.90 -16.00
C ARG A 341 -27.36 11.87 -16.18
N ALA A 342 -26.68 12.24 -15.09
CA ALA A 342 -25.48 13.08 -15.13
C ALA A 342 -24.22 12.31 -15.59
N ASN A 343 -24.35 11.06 -16.03
CA ASN A 343 -23.31 10.23 -16.62
C ASN A 343 -22.10 10.03 -15.68
N VAL A 344 -22.40 9.42 -14.53
CA VAL A 344 -21.42 9.12 -13.47
C VAL A 344 -20.41 8.09 -13.94
N ASP A 345 -19.21 8.11 -13.36
CA ASP A 345 -18.21 7.08 -13.60
C ASP A 345 -18.61 5.73 -12.98
N GLY A 346 -17.87 4.67 -13.28
CA GLY A 346 -18.20 3.32 -12.82
C GLY A 346 -18.24 3.17 -11.30
N GLU A 347 -17.44 3.95 -10.57
CA GLU A 347 -17.47 3.99 -9.11
C GLU A 347 -18.79 4.58 -8.60
N GLY A 348 -19.15 5.78 -9.06
CA GLY A 348 -20.40 6.42 -8.66
C GLY A 348 -21.65 5.64 -9.09
N ALA A 349 -21.58 4.92 -10.22
CA ALA A 349 -22.66 4.05 -10.66
C ALA A 349 -22.95 2.91 -9.68
N TRP A 350 -21.91 2.22 -9.20
CA TRP A 350 -22.06 1.18 -8.16
C TRP A 350 -22.67 1.76 -6.89
N ILE A 351 -22.19 2.92 -6.43
CA ILE A 351 -22.73 3.56 -5.24
C ILE A 351 -24.23 3.84 -5.39
N LEU A 352 -24.64 4.42 -6.52
CA LEU A 352 -26.05 4.71 -6.80
C LEU A 352 -26.90 3.45 -6.92
N THR A 353 -26.37 2.35 -7.46
CA THR A 353 -27.04 1.04 -7.49
C THR A 353 -27.28 0.51 -6.08
N GLY A 354 -26.29 0.64 -5.19
CA GLY A 354 -26.42 0.29 -3.79
C GLY A 354 -27.51 1.11 -3.08
N MET A 355 -27.50 2.44 -3.29
CA MET A 355 -28.51 3.35 -2.74
C MET A 355 -29.91 3.04 -3.26
N PHE A 356 -30.05 2.77 -4.56
CA PHE A 356 -31.31 2.35 -5.15
C PHE A 356 -31.82 1.07 -4.50
N SER A 357 -30.95 0.08 -4.32
CA SER A 357 -31.30 -1.20 -3.70
C SER A 357 -31.79 -0.99 -2.26
N ALA A 358 -31.06 -0.21 -1.45
CA ALA A 358 -31.47 0.11 -0.08
C ALA A 358 -32.86 0.77 -0.03
N VAL A 359 -33.12 1.77 -0.87
CA VAL A 359 -34.43 2.46 -0.93
C VAL A 359 -35.52 1.52 -1.42
N PHE A 360 -35.29 0.82 -2.54
CA PHE A 360 -36.27 -0.07 -3.16
C PHE A 360 -36.71 -1.18 -2.20
N PHE A 361 -35.77 -1.87 -1.57
CA PHE A 361 -36.08 -2.95 -0.66
C PHE A 361 -36.67 -2.48 0.68
N THR A 362 -36.33 -1.27 1.14
CA THR A 362 -37.01 -0.65 2.29
C THR A 362 -38.46 -0.33 1.95
N VAL A 363 -38.73 0.17 0.74
CA VAL A 363 -40.09 0.39 0.25
C VAL A 363 -40.84 -0.93 0.11
N LEU A 364 -40.20 -2.03 -0.31
CA LEU A 364 -40.85 -3.34 -0.33
C LEU A 364 -41.12 -3.89 1.07
N HIS A 365 -40.22 -3.68 2.03
CA HIS A 365 -40.42 -4.08 3.42
C HIS A 365 -41.64 -3.37 4.04
N VAL A 366 -41.69 -2.05 3.89
CA VAL A 366 -42.77 -1.20 4.46
C VAL A 366 -44.05 -1.34 3.65
N GLY A 367 -43.93 -1.30 2.33
CA GLY A 367 -45.03 -1.43 1.36
C GLY A 367 -45.61 -2.83 1.30
N GLY A 368 -44.86 -3.87 1.68
CA GLY A 368 -45.36 -5.24 1.84
C GLY A 368 -46.54 -5.31 2.81
N ALA A 369 -46.50 -4.51 3.89
CA ALA A 369 -47.65 -4.38 4.79
C ALA A 369 -48.86 -3.71 4.10
N ILE A 370 -48.63 -2.73 3.22
CA ILE A 370 -49.66 -1.94 2.52
C ILE A 370 -50.27 -2.70 1.34
N ILE A 371 -49.49 -3.47 0.58
CA ILE A 371 -49.94 -4.25 -0.59
C ILE A 371 -51.08 -5.20 -0.19
N THR A 372 -51.10 -5.66 1.05
CA THR A 372 -52.14 -6.53 1.60
C THR A 372 -53.45 -5.80 1.95
N ALA A 373 -53.49 -4.46 1.88
CA ALA A 373 -54.74 -3.70 1.96
C ALA A 373 -55.59 -3.85 0.70
N VAL A 374 -54.97 -4.19 -0.45
CA VAL A 374 -55.66 -4.45 -1.73
C VAL A 374 -56.38 -5.79 -1.66
N PRO A 375 -57.73 -5.85 -1.80
CA PRO A 375 -58.50 -7.08 -1.59
C PRO A 375 -58.00 -8.30 -2.40
N GLY A 376 -57.61 -8.10 -3.67
CA GLY A 376 -57.13 -9.17 -4.54
C GLY A 376 -55.73 -9.70 -4.23
N LEU A 377 -54.94 -8.99 -3.41
CA LEU A 377 -53.58 -9.39 -3.02
C LEU A 377 -53.50 -9.84 -1.56
N ARG A 378 -54.62 -9.86 -0.83
CA ARG A 378 -54.69 -10.32 0.57
C ARG A 378 -54.20 -11.76 0.75
N SER A 379 -54.44 -12.64 -0.24
CA SER A 379 -53.99 -14.03 -0.22
C SER A 379 -52.46 -14.19 -0.25
N LEU A 380 -51.73 -13.20 -0.77
CA LEU A 380 -50.26 -13.20 -0.71
C LEU A 380 -49.76 -13.03 0.73
N ARG A 381 -50.48 -12.29 1.58
CA ARG A 381 -50.12 -12.10 2.99
C ARG A 381 -50.01 -13.41 3.76
N THR A 382 -50.88 -14.36 3.43
CA THR A 382 -50.93 -15.67 4.09
C THR A 382 -49.89 -16.64 3.53
N SER A 383 -49.14 -16.27 2.49
CA SER A 383 -48.05 -17.10 1.97
C SER A 383 -46.80 -16.95 2.85
N PRO A 384 -46.27 -18.04 3.45
CA PRO A 384 -45.06 -17.98 4.26
C PRO A 384 -43.85 -17.42 3.50
N SER A 385 -43.77 -17.67 2.19
CA SER A 385 -42.69 -17.15 1.35
C SER A 385 -42.75 -15.64 1.14
N TYR A 386 -43.94 -15.06 1.05
CA TYR A 386 -44.13 -13.62 0.90
C TYR A 386 -43.78 -12.91 2.22
N GLU A 387 -44.24 -13.46 3.34
CA GLU A 387 -43.91 -12.96 4.66
C GLU A 387 -42.40 -13.00 4.91
N TYR A 388 -41.75 -14.14 4.68
CA TYR A 388 -40.30 -14.26 4.80
C TYR A 388 -39.57 -13.25 3.90
N PHE A 389 -40.00 -13.10 2.65
CA PHE A 389 -39.40 -12.13 1.72
C PHE A 389 -39.53 -10.70 2.23
N THR A 390 -40.73 -10.27 2.61
CA THR A 390 -41.00 -8.90 3.08
C THR A 390 -40.30 -8.59 4.40
N GLN A 391 -40.24 -9.53 5.34
CA GLN A 391 -39.50 -9.38 6.59
C GLN A 391 -37.98 -9.20 6.36
N ASN A 392 -37.42 -9.88 5.36
CA ASN A 392 -35.98 -9.85 5.07
C ASN A 392 -35.57 -8.83 3.99
N ALA A 393 -36.53 -8.21 3.31
CA ALA A 393 -36.28 -7.29 2.20
C ALA A 393 -35.33 -6.15 2.59
N ALA A 394 -35.61 -5.44 3.69
CA ALA A 394 -34.78 -4.31 4.12
C ALA A 394 -33.32 -4.72 4.38
N GLY A 395 -33.08 -5.87 5.03
CA GLY A 395 -31.74 -6.42 5.24
C GLY A 395 -31.00 -6.70 3.93
N LEU A 396 -31.69 -7.28 2.94
CA LEU A 396 -31.12 -7.47 1.61
C LEU A 396 -30.75 -6.15 0.93
N GLY A 397 -31.58 -5.11 1.08
CA GLY A 397 -31.29 -3.78 0.58
C GLY A 397 -29.96 -3.23 1.10
N VAL A 398 -29.68 -3.42 2.40
CA VAL A 398 -28.41 -3.00 3.01
C VAL A 398 -27.25 -3.90 2.59
N LEU A 399 -27.45 -5.22 2.46
CA LEU A 399 -26.42 -6.12 1.92
C LEU A 399 -26.00 -5.71 0.51
N LEU A 400 -26.97 -5.36 -0.34
CA LEU A 400 -26.69 -4.88 -1.70
C LEU A 400 -26.01 -3.52 -1.71
N LEU A 401 -26.32 -2.64 -0.75
CA LEU A 401 -25.59 -1.40 -0.55
C LEU A 401 -24.11 -1.66 -0.24
N VAL A 402 -23.84 -2.57 0.71
CA VAL A 402 -22.46 -2.95 1.10
C VAL A 402 -21.70 -3.62 -0.05
N ALA A 403 -22.35 -4.56 -0.75
CA ALA A 403 -21.74 -5.23 -1.89
C ALA A 403 -21.47 -4.26 -3.04
N SER A 404 -22.36 -3.29 -3.26
CA SER A 404 -22.15 -2.22 -4.23
C SER A 404 -21.00 -1.30 -3.84
N PHE A 405 -20.83 -0.95 -2.56
CA PHE A 405 -19.64 -0.22 -2.10
C PHE A 405 -18.35 -1.02 -2.29
N SER A 406 -18.41 -2.33 -2.06
CA SER A 406 -17.28 -3.22 -2.30
C SER A 406 -16.89 -3.21 -3.79
N MET A 407 -17.89 -3.24 -4.69
CA MET A 407 -17.67 -3.12 -6.13
C MET A 407 -17.15 -1.73 -6.55
N ALA A 408 -17.66 -0.66 -5.94
CA ALA A 408 -17.16 0.69 -6.16
C ALA A 408 -15.67 0.79 -5.77
N LEU A 409 -15.31 0.25 -4.60
CA LEU A 409 -13.92 0.20 -4.13
C LEU A 409 -13.03 -0.65 -5.05
N MET A 410 -13.50 -1.82 -5.49
CA MET A 410 -12.77 -2.65 -6.47
C MET A 410 -12.55 -1.90 -7.79
N THR A 411 -13.55 -1.15 -8.26
CA THR A 411 -13.46 -0.33 -9.48
C THR A 411 -12.44 0.79 -9.31
N ARG A 412 -12.44 1.47 -8.15
CA ARG A 412 -11.44 2.48 -7.79
C ARG A 412 -10.04 1.90 -7.74
N MET A 413 -9.86 0.76 -7.06
CA MET A 413 -8.57 0.07 -6.96
C MET A 413 -8.06 -0.40 -8.33
N ALA A 414 -8.95 -0.89 -9.21
CA ALA A 414 -8.58 -1.25 -10.58
C ALA A 414 -8.21 -0.04 -11.44
N ARG A 415 -8.77 1.14 -11.17
CA ARG A 415 -8.36 2.41 -11.82
C ARG A 415 -6.97 2.82 -11.35
N ILE A 416 -6.76 2.90 -10.04
CA ILE A 416 -5.46 3.26 -9.43
C ILE A 416 -4.36 2.32 -9.90
N ARG A 417 -4.60 1.01 -9.94
CA ARG A 417 -3.62 0.04 -10.45
C ARG A 417 -3.24 0.29 -11.91
N ARG A 418 -4.21 0.61 -12.76
CA ARG A 418 -3.96 0.93 -14.18
C ARG A 418 -3.15 2.22 -14.34
N GLU A 419 -3.48 3.26 -13.57
CA GLU A 419 -2.73 4.52 -13.56
C GLU A 419 -1.29 4.30 -13.07
N HIS A 420 -1.11 3.50 -12.01
CA HIS A 420 0.22 3.15 -11.51
C HIS A 420 1.02 2.33 -12.51
N GLN A 421 0.40 1.36 -13.21
CA GLN A 421 1.06 0.59 -14.27
C GLN A 421 1.49 1.49 -15.43
N ALA A 422 0.60 2.34 -15.93
CA ALA A 422 0.93 3.28 -17.01
C ALA A 422 2.07 4.25 -16.61
N PHE A 423 2.05 4.74 -15.36
CA PHE A 423 3.15 5.56 -14.84
C PHE A 423 4.47 4.78 -14.79
N THR A 424 4.44 3.54 -14.31
CA THR A 424 5.63 2.67 -14.23
C THR A 424 6.21 2.38 -15.61
N GLU A 425 5.37 2.02 -16.59
CA GLU A 425 5.79 1.81 -17.98
C GLU A 425 6.41 3.08 -18.58
N SER A 426 5.81 4.26 -18.34
CA SER A 426 6.36 5.53 -18.81
C SER A 426 7.72 5.85 -18.19
N LEU A 427 7.91 5.48 -16.92
CA LEU A 427 9.16 5.68 -16.19
C LEU A 427 10.24 4.75 -16.73
N GLU A 428 9.92 3.49 -17.02
CA GLU A 428 10.85 2.53 -17.62
C GLU A 428 11.35 3.00 -18.99
N VAL A 429 10.45 3.50 -19.84
CA VAL A 429 10.83 4.08 -21.15
C VAL A 429 11.75 5.29 -20.96
N MET A 430 11.39 6.21 -20.06
CA MET A 430 12.20 7.40 -19.79
C MET A 430 13.60 7.06 -19.23
N VAL A 431 13.69 6.08 -18.33
CA VAL A 431 14.96 5.59 -17.81
C VAL A 431 15.78 4.98 -18.93
N LYS A 432 15.19 4.16 -19.79
CA LYS A 432 15.87 3.55 -20.94
C LYS A 432 16.44 4.60 -21.88
N ASP A 433 15.65 5.60 -22.26
CA ASP A 433 16.11 6.68 -23.14
C ASP A 433 17.24 7.49 -22.51
N ARG A 434 17.12 7.87 -21.23
CA ARG A 434 18.20 8.56 -20.51
C ARG A 434 19.46 7.73 -20.36
N THR A 435 19.35 6.42 -20.14
CA THR A 435 20.52 5.55 -20.10
C THR A 435 21.21 5.45 -21.45
N ALA A 436 20.46 5.41 -22.56
CA ALA A 436 21.03 5.40 -23.90
C ALA A 436 21.74 6.73 -24.23
N GLU A 437 21.13 7.87 -23.91
CA GLU A 437 21.75 9.19 -24.06
C GLU A 437 23.05 9.31 -23.24
N LEU A 438 23.03 8.86 -21.98
CA LEU A 438 24.20 8.85 -21.12
C LEU A 438 25.31 7.95 -21.65
N GLN A 439 24.97 6.76 -22.17
CA GLN A 439 25.93 5.85 -22.79
C GLN A 439 26.58 6.48 -24.02
N GLU A 440 25.81 7.16 -24.87
CA GLU A 440 26.35 7.83 -26.05
C GLU A 440 27.21 9.04 -25.68
N ALA A 441 26.77 9.86 -24.72
CA ALA A 441 27.57 10.96 -24.20
C ALA A 441 28.88 10.47 -23.58
N TYR A 442 28.85 9.35 -22.85
CA TYR A 442 30.04 8.73 -22.28
C TYR A 442 30.99 8.21 -23.36
N ARG A 443 30.46 7.58 -24.42
CA ARG A 443 31.25 7.11 -25.57
C ARG A 443 31.95 8.27 -26.29
N LEU A 444 31.24 9.37 -26.54
CA LEU A 444 31.81 10.57 -27.16
C LEU A 444 32.87 11.22 -26.26
N LEU A 445 32.62 11.28 -24.95
CA LEU A 445 33.60 11.77 -23.99
C LEU A 445 34.87 10.91 -24.00
N GLN A 446 34.74 9.58 -24.00
CA GLN A 446 35.89 8.67 -24.09
C GLN A 446 36.71 8.90 -25.37
N LEU A 447 36.06 9.05 -26.53
CA LEU A 447 36.74 9.35 -27.79
C LEU A 447 37.49 10.68 -27.74
N THR A 448 36.86 11.74 -27.24
CA THR A 448 37.50 13.07 -27.14
C THR A 448 38.65 13.10 -26.14
N VAL A 449 38.55 12.34 -25.04
CA VAL A 449 39.64 12.17 -24.07
C VAL A 449 40.81 11.43 -24.71
N GLN A 450 40.55 10.36 -25.47
CA GLN A 450 41.58 9.61 -26.18
C GLN A 450 42.31 10.49 -27.21
N GLU A 451 41.57 11.18 -28.07
CA GLU A 451 42.13 12.11 -29.08
C GLU A 451 43.00 13.19 -28.44
N ARG A 452 42.53 13.78 -27.33
CA ARG A 452 43.31 14.79 -26.59
C ARG A 452 44.55 14.20 -25.94
N SER A 453 44.46 13.00 -25.39
CA SER A 453 45.61 12.31 -24.80
C SER A 453 46.70 12.04 -25.84
N GLU A 454 46.31 11.59 -27.04
CA GLU A 454 47.24 11.37 -28.15
C GLU A 454 47.87 12.68 -28.64
N ALA A 455 47.07 13.75 -28.77
CA ALA A 455 47.56 15.06 -29.15
C ALA A 455 48.55 15.63 -28.12
N ILE A 456 48.26 15.49 -26.82
CA ILE A 456 49.17 15.91 -25.74
C ILE A 456 50.48 15.10 -25.81
N ALA A 457 50.40 13.78 -25.97
CA ALA A 457 51.59 12.94 -26.08
C ALA A 457 52.47 13.34 -27.29
N ALA A 458 51.86 13.62 -28.44
CA ALA A 458 52.58 14.09 -29.63
C ALA A 458 53.23 15.46 -29.42
N LEU A 459 52.53 16.40 -28.77
CA LEU A 459 53.07 17.70 -28.41
C LEU A 459 54.26 17.58 -27.45
N SER A 460 54.15 16.76 -26.40
CA SER A 460 55.25 16.53 -25.46
C SER A 460 56.49 15.96 -26.13
N VAL A 461 56.33 15.04 -27.10
CA VAL A 461 57.46 14.52 -27.89
C VAL A 461 58.10 15.62 -28.75
N MET A 462 57.30 16.51 -29.34
CA MET A 462 57.82 17.62 -30.16
C MET A 462 58.50 18.70 -29.32
N GLU A 463 57.95 19.04 -28.16
CA GLU A 463 58.55 19.98 -27.21
C GLU A 463 59.91 19.47 -26.74
N GLU A 464 60.01 18.19 -26.37
CA GLU A 464 61.28 17.60 -25.93
C GLU A 464 62.31 17.57 -27.07
N ARG A 465 61.87 17.27 -28.31
CA ARG A 465 62.74 17.34 -29.49
C ARG A 465 63.26 18.75 -29.75
N ASN A 466 62.41 19.77 -29.64
CA ASN A 466 62.80 21.18 -29.83
C ASN A 466 63.72 21.66 -28.71
N ARG A 467 63.44 21.30 -27.46
CA ARG A 467 64.31 21.60 -26.31
C ARG A 467 65.72 21.05 -26.54
N ILE A 468 65.83 19.78 -26.94
CA ILE A 468 67.11 19.13 -27.26
C ILE A 468 67.81 19.80 -28.45
N ALA A 469 67.08 20.15 -29.51
CA ALA A 469 67.66 20.87 -30.65
C ALA A 469 68.25 22.23 -30.23
N GLY A 470 67.59 22.93 -29.31
CA GLY A 470 68.11 24.15 -28.66
C GLY A 470 69.40 23.87 -27.89
N ASP A 471 69.39 22.90 -26.98
CA ASP A 471 70.58 22.52 -26.19
C ASP A 471 71.77 22.15 -27.09
N ILE A 472 71.55 21.40 -28.18
CA ILE A 472 72.59 21.05 -29.15
C ILE A 472 73.09 22.30 -29.88
N HIS A 473 72.20 23.19 -30.33
CA HIS A 473 72.58 24.42 -31.02
C HIS A 473 73.48 25.30 -30.16
N ASP A 474 73.15 25.44 -28.87
CA ASP A 474 73.91 26.27 -27.94
C ASP A 474 75.29 25.67 -27.66
N VAL A 475 75.37 24.36 -27.39
CA VAL A 475 76.65 23.67 -27.14
C VAL A 475 77.55 23.68 -28.38
N VAL A 476 76.99 23.41 -29.56
CA VAL A 476 77.73 23.41 -30.83
C VAL A 476 78.17 24.83 -31.19
N GLY A 477 77.26 25.81 -31.10
CA GLY A 477 77.51 27.20 -31.44
C GLY A 477 78.58 27.83 -30.56
N HIS A 478 78.49 27.66 -29.24
CA HIS A 478 79.50 28.16 -28.31
C HIS A 478 80.85 27.48 -28.50
N THR A 479 80.87 26.16 -28.70
CA THR A 479 82.13 25.43 -28.88
C THR A 479 82.82 25.81 -30.18
N LEU A 480 82.11 25.82 -31.32
CA LEU A 480 82.70 26.15 -32.61
C LEU A 480 83.25 27.58 -32.62
N THR A 481 82.53 28.52 -32.01
CA THR A 481 82.99 29.91 -31.87
C THR A 481 84.25 30.00 -31.02
N SER A 482 84.27 29.35 -29.85
CA SER A 482 85.45 29.31 -28.97
C SER A 482 86.65 28.64 -29.66
N THR A 483 86.41 27.53 -30.36
CA THR A 483 87.41 26.79 -31.14
C THR A 483 88.03 27.68 -32.22
N LEU A 484 87.19 28.37 -33.01
CA LEU A 484 87.65 29.26 -34.08
C LEU A 484 88.52 30.40 -33.53
N MET A 485 88.11 31.02 -32.42
CA MET A 485 88.88 32.08 -31.75
C MET A 485 90.24 31.57 -31.25
N GLN A 486 90.29 30.36 -30.70
CA GLN A 486 91.52 29.75 -30.21
C GLN A 486 92.47 29.35 -31.34
N ILE A 487 91.95 28.86 -32.48
CA ILE A 487 92.74 28.60 -33.70
C ILE A 487 93.35 29.91 -34.23
N GLU A 488 92.58 30.98 -34.27
CA GLU A 488 93.07 32.30 -34.72
C GLU A 488 94.14 32.86 -33.77
N ALA A 489 93.98 32.67 -32.46
CA ALA A 489 94.99 33.01 -31.46
C ALA A 489 96.28 32.18 -31.62
N ALA A 490 96.16 30.86 -31.83
CA ALA A 490 97.29 29.98 -32.10
C ALA A 490 98.04 30.38 -33.38
N ARG A 491 97.30 30.70 -34.46
CA ARG A 491 97.89 31.17 -35.73
C ARG A 491 98.73 32.43 -35.54
N ARG A 492 98.24 33.40 -34.75
CA ARG A 492 98.98 34.64 -34.45
C ARG A 492 100.23 34.40 -33.60
N LEU A 493 100.21 33.44 -32.68
CA LEU A 493 101.36 33.06 -31.85
C LEU A 493 102.43 32.33 -32.68
N ILE A 494 102.03 31.41 -33.56
CA ILE A 494 102.95 30.70 -34.47
C ILE A 494 103.63 31.68 -35.43
N GLN A 495 102.90 32.64 -35.99
CA GLN A 495 103.48 33.68 -36.86
C GLN A 495 104.54 34.54 -36.15
N ARG A 496 104.53 34.57 -34.81
CA ARG A 496 105.51 35.29 -33.97
C ARG A 496 106.64 34.39 -33.47
N GLN A 497 106.75 33.14 -33.96
CA GLN A 497 107.72 32.12 -33.51
C GLN A 497 107.64 31.82 -32.00
N ASP A 498 106.46 31.98 -31.39
CA ASP A 498 106.22 31.63 -29.98
C ASP A 498 105.83 30.16 -29.87
N GLU A 499 106.61 29.36 -29.14
CA GLU A 499 106.40 27.92 -28.97
C GLU A 499 105.02 27.58 -28.37
N ARG A 500 104.42 28.51 -27.59
CA ARG A 500 103.06 28.36 -27.02
C ARG A 500 101.95 28.29 -28.08
N GLY A 501 102.26 28.67 -29.32
CA GLY A 501 101.33 28.55 -30.44
C GLY A 501 100.99 27.10 -30.79
N MET A 502 101.94 26.18 -30.64
CA MET A 502 101.71 24.76 -30.91
C MET A 502 100.93 24.09 -29.77
N GLU A 503 101.24 24.43 -28.53
CA GLU A 503 100.51 23.99 -27.32
C GLU A 503 99.03 24.42 -27.36
N ARG A 504 98.75 25.66 -27.82
CA ARG A 504 97.37 26.14 -28.04
C ARG A 504 96.61 25.33 -29.10
N LEU A 505 97.29 24.87 -30.15
CA LEU A 505 96.68 24.05 -31.21
C LEU A 505 96.33 22.64 -30.72
N GLU A 506 97.16 22.04 -29.86
CA GLU A 506 96.84 20.77 -29.21
C GLU A 506 95.62 20.89 -28.29
N LEU A 507 95.55 21.95 -27.47
CA LEU A 507 94.40 22.24 -26.61
C LEU A 507 93.10 22.45 -27.41
N VAL A 508 93.17 23.10 -28.58
CA VAL A 508 92.03 23.19 -29.50
C VAL A 508 91.61 21.81 -30.00
N GLY A 509 92.58 20.96 -30.37
CA GLY A 509 92.32 19.59 -30.82
C GLY A 509 91.60 18.76 -29.74
N GLU A 510 91.97 18.92 -28.48
CA GLU A 510 91.29 18.29 -27.35
C GLU A 510 89.88 18.84 -27.13
N LEU A 511 89.70 20.16 -27.20
CA LEU A 511 88.40 20.82 -27.07
C LEU A 511 87.41 20.31 -28.13
N VAL A 512 87.84 20.22 -29.39
CA VAL A 512 87.01 19.72 -30.51
C VAL A 512 86.65 18.26 -30.33
N ARG A 513 87.59 17.41 -29.90
CA ARG A 513 87.31 15.98 -29.65
C ARG A 513 86.31 15.81 -28.53
N LYS A 514 86.45 16.56 -27.44
CA LYS A 514 85.52 16.54 -26.31
C LYS A 514 84.12 16.97 -26.74
N SER A 515 84.00 18.05 -27.50
CA SER A 515 82.68 18.51 -27.96
C SER A 515 82.03 17.60 -28.99
N LEU A 516 82.81 16.92 -29.85
CA LEU A 516 82.30 15.85 -30.71
C LEU A 516 81.79 14.65 -29.90
N GLN A 517 82.43 14.33 -28.77
CA GLN A 517 81.97 13.31 -27.84
C GLN A 517 80.63 13.72 -27.20
N ASP A 518 80.53 14.96 -26.69
CA ASP A 518 79.33 15.48 -26.04
C ASP A 518 78.12 15.54 -27.00
N ILE A 519 78.34 15.91 -28.27
CA ILE A 519 77.31 15.86 -29.32
C ILE A 519 76.88 14.40 -29.59
N ARG A 520 77.82 13.47 -29.71
CA ARG A 520 77.50 12.06 -29.96
C ARG A 520 76.72 11.44 -28.81
N GLU A 521 77.06 11.76 -27.57
CA GLU A 521 76.31 11.32 -26.39
C GLU A 521 74.89 11.91 -26.37
N SER A 522 74.74 13.19 -26.74
CA SER A 522 73.42 13.85 -26.85
C SER A 522 72.54 13.22 -27.93
N VAL A 523 73.10 12.89 -29.10
CA VAL A 523 72.40 12.18 -30.19
C VAL A 523 72.12 10.71 -29.83
N HIS A 524 73.04 10.03 -29.14
CA HIS A 524 72.82 8.66 -28.68
C HIS A 524 71.70 8.60 -27.62
N MET A 525 71.59 9.61 -26.76
CA MET A 525 70.45 9.76 -25.84
C MET A 525 69.12 9.94 -26.58
N MET A 526 69.11 10.59 -27.77
CA MET A 526 67.90 10.69 -28.62
C MET A 526 67.48 9.33 -29.20
N GLN A 527 68.44 8.46 -29.53
CA GLN A 527 68.15 7.11 -30.04
C GLN A 527 67.71 6.14 -28.94
N SER A 528 68.19 6.34 -27.70
CA SER A 528 67.84 5.50 -26.54
C SER A 528 66.63 5.99 -25.74
N ALA A 529 65.97 7.07 -26.16
CA ALA A 529 64.81 7.64 -25.46
C ALA A 529 63.58 6.71 -25.42
N SER A 530 63.68 5.49 -25.95
CA SER A 530 62.60 4.50 -25.95
C SER A 530 62.79 3.28 -25.04
N SER A 531 63.94 3.01 -24.39
CA SER A 531 63.99 2.02 -23.27
C SER A 531 65.33 1.96 -22.50
N ASP A 532 65.23 1.90 -21.17
CA ASP A 532 66.24 1.46 -20.17
C ASP A 532 67.50 2.31 -19.89
N TYR A 533 67.32 3.41 -19.14
CA TYR A 533 68.33 3.89 -18.18
C TYR A 533 68.14 3.15 -16.85
N ASP A 534 68.65 1.93 -16.79
CA ASP A 534 68.70 1.15 -15.54
C ASP A 534 70.10 1.26 -14.91
N LEU A 535 70.17 1.92 -13.75
CA LEU A 535 71.42 2.17 -13.02
C LEU A 535 72.11 0.85 -12.64
N GLU A 536 71.34 -0.19 -12.32
CA GLU A 536 71.86 -1.51 -11.95
C GLU A 536 72.63 -2.17 -13.11
N ARG A 537 72.27 -1.83 -14.36
CA ARG A 537 72.92 -2.35 -15.56
C ARG A 537 74.07 -1.48 -16.07
N ILE A 538 73.92 -0.15 -16.05
CA ILE A 538 74.89 0.77 -16.69
C ILE A 538 76.11 1.07 -15.81
N ILE A 539 75.97 1.09 -14.48
CA ILE A 539 77.08 1.37 -13.57
C ILE A 539 78.15 0.27 -13.62
N PRO A 540 77.82 -1.04 -13.53
CA PRO A 540 78.84 -2.10 -13.65
C PRO A 540 79.63 -2.03 -14.96
N GLY A 541 78.97 -1.66 -16.07
CA GLY A 541 79.63 -1.48 -17.36
C GLY A 541 80.62 -0.30 -17.38
N LEU A 542 80.29 0.82 -16.71
CA LEU A 542 81.21 1.96 -16.57
C LEU A 542 82.44 1.58 -15.74
N LEU A 543 82.23 0.87 -14.63
CA LEU A 543 83.30 0.43 -13.73
C LEU A 543 84.27 -0.52 -14.44
N ALA A 544 83.77 -1.59 -15.06
CA ALA A 544 84.60 -2.55 -15.78
C ALA A 544 85.45 -1.92 -16.88
N ARG A 545 84.89 -0.94 -17.62
CA ARG A 545 85.66 -0.17 -18.62
C ARG A 545 86.75 0.69 -17.98
N THR A 546 86.46 1.29 -16.82
CA THR A 546 87.39 2.17 -16.11
C THR A 546 88.55 1.37 -15.53
N GLU A 547 88.27 0.22 -14.89
CA GLU A 547 89.29 -0.68 -14.37
C GLU A 547 90.21 -1.20 -15.48
N SER A 548 89.63 -1.64 -16.61
CA SER A 548 90.38 -2.12 -17.77
C SER A 548 91.25 -1.05 -18.43
N ALA A 549 90.74 0.17 -18.57
CA ALA A 549 91.44 1.24 -19.28
C ALA A 549 92.49 1.97 -18.42
N ALA A 550 92.25 2.11 -17.11
CA ALA A 550 93.09 2.92 -16.22
C ALA A 550 93.92 2.09 -15.22
N GLY A 551 93.67 0.77 -15.10
CA GLY A 551 94.41 -0.10 -14.18
C GLY A 551 94.16 0.23 -12.70
N VAL A 552 92.95 0.70 -12.38
CA VAL A 552 92.50 1.05 -11.02
C VAL A 552 91.54 -0.01 -10.48
N GLU A 553 91.42 -0.11 -9.16
CA GLU A 553 90.46 -1.00 -8.51
C GLU A 553 89.26 -0.20 -8.02
N VAL A 554 88.04 -0.59 -8.40
CA VAL A 554 86.81 0.08 -7.94
C VAL A 554 85.90 -0.89 -7.22
N GLN A 555 85.77 -0.73 -5.92
CA GLN A 555 84.80 -1.47 -5.11
C GLN A 555 83.55 -0.63 -4.91
N GLY A 556 82.37 -1.24 -4.85
CA GLY A 556 81.22 -0.49 -4.36
C GLY A 556 79.95 -1.28 -4.23
N SER A 557 78.97 -0.62 -3.62
CA SER A 557 77.68 -1.19 -3.26
C SER A 557 76.55 -0.26 -3.65
N MET A 558 75.51 -0.85 -4.25
CA MET A 558 74.26 -0.16 -4.56
C MET A 558 73.14 -0.82 -3.75
N GLY A 559 72.46 -0.05 -2.91
CA GLY A 559 71.25 -0.47 -2.21
C GLY A 559 70.02 -0.39 -3.12
N LYS A 560 68.86 -0.84 -2.61
CA LYS A 560 67.59 -0.75 -3.35
C LYS A 560 67.15 0.71 -3.46
N LEU A 561 67.11 1.24 -4.68
CA LEU A 561 66.72 2.62 -4.94
C LEU A 561 65.20 2.76 -5.17
N PRO A 562 64.58 3.90 -4.79
CA PRO A 562 63.21 4.22 -5.17
C PRO A 562 63.11 4.55 -6.67
N PRO A 563 61.90 4.68 -7.25
CA PRO A 563 61.74 5.14 -8.63
C PRO A 563 62.37 6.54 -8.81
N LEU A 564 63.50 6.60 -9.52
CA LEU A 564 64.20 7.84 -9.82
C LEU A 564 63.75 8.39 -11.17
N SER A 565 63.59 9.71 -11.26
CA SER A 565 63.40 10.39 -12.53
C SER A 565 64.61 10.19 -13.43
N MET A 566 64.42 10.29 -14.74
CA MET A 566 65.51 10.16 -15.71
C MET A 566 66.67 11.13 -15.43
N GLN A 567 66.33 12.35 -14.98
CA GLN A 567 67.31 13.38 -14.65
C GLN A 567 68.14 13.00 -13.40
N GLN A 568 67.50 12.45 -12.36
CA GLN A 568 68.20 11.95 -11.17
C GLN A 568 69.16 10.79 -11.50
N LYS A 569 68.72 9.85 -12.35
CA LYS A 569 69.59 8.75 -12.82
C LYS A 569 70.82 9.26 -13.57
N LYS A 570 70.65 10.26 -14.44
CA LYS A 570 71.76 10.89 -15.18
C LYS A 570 72.74 11.60 -14.24
N VAL A 571 72.25 12.33 -13.23
CA VAL A 571 73.09 13.01 -12.23
C VAL A 571 73.99 12.01 -11.51
N LEU A 572 73.43 10.88 -11.04
CA LEU A 572 74.20 9.81 -10.40
C LEU A 572 75.30 9.25 -11.31
N PHE A 573 74.93 8.89 -12.55
CA PHE A 573 75.87 8.31 -13.52
C PHE A 573 77.03 9.26 -13.85
N HIS A 574 76.73 10.52 -14.15
CA HIS A 574 77.76 11.51 -14.47
C HIS A 574 78.63 11.87 -13.27
N THR A 575 78.07 11.90 -12.05
CA THR A 575 78.83 12.14 -10.81
C THR A 575 79.87 11.05 -10.61
N LEU A 576 79.49 9.77 -10.78
CA LEU A 576 80.42 8.65 -10.72
C LEU A 576 81.51 8.74 -11.80
N GLN A 577 81.12 8.99 -13.05
CA GLN A 577 82.05 9.07 -14.19
C GLN A 577 83.09 10.18 -14.02
N GLU A 578 82.62 11.38 -13.69
CA GLU A 578 83.48 12.56 -13.49
C GLU A 578 84.30 12.41 -12.21
N GLY A 579 83.75 11.82 -11.16
CA GLY A 579 84.49 11.50 -9.92
C GLY A 579 85.65 10.53 -10.16
N LEU A 580 85.42 9.44 -10.91
CA LEU A 580 86.47 8.50 -11.33
C LEU A 580 87.53 9.21 -12.19
N THR A 581 87.09 10.01 -13.17
CA THR A 581 87.98 10.76 -14.05
C THR A 581 88.87 11.72 -13.27
N ASN A 582 88.30 12.45 -12.31
CA ASN A 582 89.03 13.39 -11.47
C ASN A 582 90.03 12.69 -10.55
N GLY A 583 89.64 11.58 -9.91
CA GLY A 583 90.56 10.79 -9.10
C GLY A 583 91.74 10.22 -9.90
N ILE A 584 91.49 9.71 -11.11
CA ILE A 584 92.53 9.14 -11.98
C ILE A 584 93.46 10.23 -12.51
N ARG A 585 92.91 11.28 -13.14
CA ARG A 585 93.69 12.29 -13.85
C ARG A 585 94.35 13.31 -12.93
N HIS A 586 93.66 13.72 -11.87
CA HIS A 586 94.11 14.80 -10.99
C HIS A 586 94.59 14.28 -9.63
N GLY A 587 93.96 13.22 -9.10
CA GLY A 587 94.31 12.64 -7.81
C GLY A 587 95.42 11.58 -7.86
N GLN A 588 95.72 11.01 -9.04
CA GLN A 588 96.55 9.80 -9.20
C GLN A 588 96.08 8.60 -8.35
N ALA A 589 94.77 8.54 -8.09
CA ALA A 589 94.16 7.48 -7.30
C ALA A 589 94.29 6.12 -7.99
N ARG A 590 94.52 5.08 -7.18
CA ARG A 590 94.58 3.68 -7.64
C ARG A 590 93.42 2.85 -7.12
N ARG A 591 92.77 3.29 -6.05
CA ARG A 591 91.64 2.60 -5.44
C ARG A 591 90.49 3.56 -5.24
N PHE A 592 89.31 3.11 -5.64
CA PHE A 592 88.04 3.81 -5.47
C PHE A 592 87.07 2.94 -4.68
N ARG A 593 86.24 3.59 -3.86
CA ARG A 593 85.08 2.98 -3.23
C ARG A 593 83.85 3.83 -3.53
N TYR A 594 82.75 3.25 -3.97
CA TYR A 594 81.48 4.00 -4.07
C TYR A 594 80.36 3.33 -3.28
N GLU A 595 79.43 4.15 -2.81
CA GLU A 595 78.24 3.72 -2.09
C GLU A 595 77.04 4.53 -2.58
N LEU A 596 75.97 3.82 -2.95
CA LEU A 596 74.72 4.42 -3.41
C LEU A 596 73.57 3.84 -2.60
N GLN A 597 72.94 4.68 -1.78
CA GLN A 597 71.89 4.26 -0.84
C GLN A 597 70.72 5.25 -0.82
N HIS A 598 69.58 4.76 -0.35
CA HIS A 598 68.39 5.56 -0.11
C HIS A 598 68.03 5.48 1.37
N GLU A 599 68.11 6.60 2.07
CA GLU A 599 67.83 6.74 3.50
C GLU A 599 67.12 8.07 3.75
N ASP A 600 66.15 8.09 4.68
CA ASP A 600 65.44 9.31 5.11
C ASP A 600 64.82 10.15 3.96
N GLY A 601 64.33 9.50 2.91
CA GLY A 601 63.71 10.18 1.75
C GLY A 601 64.72 10.88 0.83
N GLN A 602 66.01 10.60 0.98
CA GLN A 602 67.10 11.14 0.18
C GLN A 602 67.91 10.02 -0.45
N VAL A 603 68.33 10.20 -1.70
CA VAL A 603 69.36 9.35 -2.29
C VAL A 603 70.71 9.96 -1.95
N ARG A 604 71.61 9.14 -1.41
CA ARG A 604 72.98 9.52 -1.09
C ARG A 604 73.94 8.71 -1.96
N PHE A 605 74.83 9.41 -2.65
CA PHE A 605 75.94 8.82 -3.37
C PHE A 605 77.25 9.35 -2.79
N ALA A 606 78.16 8.44 -2.48
CA ALA A 606 79.48 8.76 -1.98
C ALA A 606 80.55 8.02 -2.78
N LEU A 607 81.64 8.70 -3.10
CA LEU A 607 82.80 8.17 -3.82
C LEU A 607 84.07 8.56 -3.07
N TRP A 608 84.76 7.56 -2.53
CA TRP A 608 86.07 7.68 -1.89
C TRP A 608 87.18 7.26 -2.85
N ASN A 609 88.35 7.88 -2.73
CA ASN A 609 89.56 7.44 -3.42
C ASN A 609 90.84 7.76 -2.64
N ASP A 610 91.91 7.01 -2.92
CA ASP A 610 93.24 7.17 -2.28
C ASP A 610 94.15 8.18 -2.99
N GLY A 611 93.56 9.07 -3.80
CA GLY A 611 94.27 10.13 -4.51
C GLY A 611 94.57 11.35 -3.65
N ARG A 612 95.48 12.21 -4.12
CA ARG A 612 95.84 13.44 -3.41
C ARG A 612 94.65 14.42 -3.38
N PRO A 613 94.28 14.96 -2.21
CA PRO A 613 93.20 15.93 -2.13
C PRO A 613 93.56 17.23 -2.84
N HIS A 614 92.57 17.86 -3.46
CA HIS A 614 92.73 19.16 -4.10
C HIS A 614 92.94 20.26 -3.04
N ALA A 615 94.07 20.97 -3.10
CA ALA A 615 94.44 22.02 -2.14
C ALA A 615 94.01 23.45 -2.54
N GLY A 616 93.14 23.60 -3.55
CA GLY A 616 92.69 24.89 -4.06
C GLY A 616 91.29 25.29 -3.57
N GLU A 617 91.08 26.59 -3.32
CA GLU A 617 89.81 27.17 -2.85
C GLU A 617 88.70 27.25 -3.93
N LYS A 618 89.00 26.92 -5.20
CA LYS A 618 88.04 27.04 -6.32
C LYS A 618 87.83 25.72 -7.05
N TYR A 619 86.57 25.35 -7.25
CA TYR A 619 86.19 24.23 -8.10
C TYR A 619 86.63 24.47 -9.56
N GLY A 620 87.28 23.46 -10.16
CA GLY A 620 87.50 23.42 -11.60
C GLY A 620 86.19 23.19 -12.37
N PHE A 621 86.23 23.38 -13.69
CA PHE A 621 85.04 23.32 -14.56
C PHE A 621 84.18 22.05 -14.36
N GLY A 622 84.79 20.87 -14.19
CA GLY A 622 84.07 19.61 -13.97
C GLY A 622 83.26 19.56 -12.67
N LEU A 623 83.82 20.04 -11.55
CA LEU A 623 83.12 20.11 -10.26
C LEU A 623 82.04 21.21 -10.26
N THR A 624 82.27 22.33 -10.97
CA THR A 624 81.25 23.38 -11.12
C THR A 624 80.03 22.88 -11.91
N THR A 625 80.25 22.22 -13.05
CA THR A 625 79.14 21.63 -13.84
C THR A 625 78.43 20.51 -13.06
N MET A 626 79.16 19.72 -12.27
CA MET A 626 78.57 18.70 -11.41
C MET A 626 77.67 19.32 -10.33
N LEU A 627 78.12 20.40 -9.68
CA LEU A 627 77.35 21.14 -8.68
C LEU A 627 76.04 21.69 -9.27
N GLU A 628 76.11 22.33 -10.45
CA GLU A 628 74.93 22.87 -11.15
C GLU A 628 73.90 21.77 -11.47
N ARG A 629 74.35 20.61 -11.97
CA ARG A 629 73.48 19.47 -12.28
C ARG A 629 72.86 18.84 -11.03
N VAL A 630 73.59 18.78 -9.92
CA VAL A 630 73.08 18.29 -8.63
C VAL A 630 72.03 19.27 -8.07
N GLN A 631 72.25 20.58 -8.20
CA GLN A 631 71.27 21.59 -7.79
C GLN A 631 69.98 21.54 -8.61
N GLN A 632 70.05 21.23 -9.91
CA GLN A 632 68.85 21.07 -10.76
C GLN A 632 67.91 19.95 -10.29
N VAL A 633 68.40 18.95 -9.57
CA VAL A 633 67.57 17.89 -8.94
C VAL A 633 67.28 18.17 -7.46
N GLY A 634 67.49 19.41 -7.00
CA GLY A 634 67.28 19.81 -5.61
C GLY A 634 68.33 19.27 -4.63
N GLY A 635 69.48 18.82 -5.13
CA GLY A 635 70.53 18.20 -4.35
C GLY A 635 71.61 19.12 -3.83
N THR A 636 72.50 18.55 -3.03
CA THR A 636 73.73 19.20 -2.54
C THR A 636 74.93 18.32 -2.85
N LEU A 637 76.07 18.95 -3.14
CA LEU A 637 77.36 18.31 -3.38
C LEU A 637 78.36 18.78 -2.34
N GLU A 638 79.11 17.83 -1.78
CA GLU A 638 80.13 18.06 -0.77
C GLU A 638 81.42 17.34 -1.18
N VAL A 639 82.55 18.02 -1.01
CA VAL A 639 83.89 17.46 -1.20
C VAL A 639 84.64 17.60 0.11
N SER A 640 85.14 16.50 0.65
CA SER A 640 85.88 16.51 1.92
C SER A 640 87.05 15.52 1.91
N SER A 641 87.94 15.65 2.90
CA SER A 641 89.07 14.74 3.12
C SER A 641 89.01 14.20 4.55
N PRO A 642 88.07 13.29 4.87
CA PRO A 642 87.85 12.81 6.23
C PRO A 642 88.99 11.86 6.65
N GLY A 643 90.09 12.41 7.18
CA GLY A 643 91.17 11.65 7.80
C GLY A 643 92.30 11.20 6.87
N GLY A 644 93.35 12.01 6.77
CA GLY A 644 94.73 11.59 6.53
C GLY A 644 95.18 11.13 5.13
N SER A 645 94.31 10.64 4.24
CA SER A 645 94.71 10.27 2.87
C SER A 645 93.58 10.14 1.83
N ASP A 646 92.32 10.06 2.25
CA ASP A 646 91.24 9.67 1.34
C ASP A 646 90.37 10.89 0.96
N TYR A 647 90.12 11.06 -0.34
CA TYR A 647 89.25 12.09 -0.90
C TYR A 647 87.83 11.57 -1.05
N LEU A 648 86.85 12.31 -0.52
CA LEU A 648 85.42 11.99 -0.58
C LEU A 648 84.67 13.02 -1.42
N LEU A 649 83.96 12.53 -2.45
CA LEU A 649 82.92 13.24 -3.17
C LEU A 649 81.56 12.68 -2.76
N SER A 650 80.68 13.50 -2.20
CA SER A 650 79.35 13.11 -1.73
C SER A 650 78.28 13.98 -2.36
N ILE A 651 77.20 13.37 -2.85
CA ILE A 651 75.99 14.07 -3.28
C ILE A 651 74.77 13.49 -2.60
N ARG A 652 73.79 14.35 -2.31
CA ARG A 652 72.49 13.94 -1.77
C ARG A 652 71.36 14.75 -2.39
N PHE A 653 70.25 14.12 -2.72
CA PHE A 653 69.07 14.81 -3.28
C PHE A 653 67.75 14.13 -2.87
N PRO A 654 66.65 14.91 -2.77
CA PRO A 654 65.34 14.39 -2.40
C PRO A 654 64.75 13.49 -3.47
N VAL A 655 63.98 12.50 -3.04
CA VAL A 655 63.09 11.72 -3.90
C VAL A 655 61.67 12.15 -3.58
N ALA A 656 60.94 12.59 -4.61
CA ALA A 656 59.57 13.11 -4.49
C ALA A 656 58.53 11.99 -4.41
#